data_AF-A0A936C1C5-F1
#
_entry.id   AF-A0A936C1C5-F1
#
_cell.length_a   1.000
_cell.length_b   1.000
_cell.length_c   1.000
_cell.angle_alpha   90.00
_cell.angle_beta   90.00
_cell.angle_gamma   90.00
#
_symmetry.space_group_name_H-M   'P 1'
#
loop_
_entity.id
_entity.type
_entity.pdbx_description
1 polymer ?
#
loop_
_entity_poly.entity_id
_entity_poly.type
_entity_poly.pdbx_seq_one_letter_code
_entity_poly.pdbx_strand_id
1 'polypeptide(L)'
;MRASHWWMVGAAVFAVGCEDGPTQIFTPLPEAANPSAMNGTTSGTPWVEPGDRGFDDIQQGDDLARGSFCSEAERTAQVEQMTTAPIIPNVSVGGVPLWGKNGGQVSVDDLVGRPSLDPSLFCEPTTIYSDAYAWGPASEVLALFDEETRLVTALVAFSGYLGKLEGTYKDEAGAMVPVVLQTREYLNVKGTNLTQHAGRAEQATKENSWLNHGKITAVYRMLRETYFNEAPLPDDYDCVAEQLCDVQYENADDKVEQHTFINFVRLGVQLRFLPGGKLQYVILVPVNVADFETAGTIQLGTQTGIDFKYDSLMVDGCAFGLGATPVSWRTFKERCLPENIRETALNQVQYDVHTMRDAVDVNFNGLALGFLRNGEKPPLKDGQRPDDDDYLYSVSFYRGLSAEVQEFNPYRLATVFAQKLSARLRDSIVATGASTPVSAHPFYDYPIDVPEGLTDGPSALRELSYVDEYGRPQEFIGSVVRQIWADYDELTDEQRLMIDPRVRGEVYLIEPFVEAALEAFAAGAGADANSFRFVAATDDQRWSLGYLHFRDAQGVPYRLFTNYKLDQRAITAVMVERGQSAVDNFIDIWRDMVRAAIGGDYPYYMASDAALRGNPIGLAGSGIHVLSADRQLDTLKVALDIDFPPDENTPAPTQTLVVSGLPLSDRNGYLRQTAGESWEFVPAHVVRLNGKETAMTAYVGESGLIEALFVSLFKGPFSLCPGLALQAGDDVRAALDAYGQAAGESAVRDCQVVFDYSENGNILDRVASLKYRRAITTTDGRATSVEMWR
;
A
#
# COMPACT_ATOMS: atom_id res chain seq x y z
N MET A 1 15.03 18.08 7.26
CA MET A 1 14.91 17.85 5.81
C MET A 1 13.89 16.73 5.65
N ARG A 2 12.79 16.99 4.96
CA ARG A 2 11.61 16.10 4.93
C ARG A 2 11.78 15.08 3.82
N ALA A 3 11.74 13.80 4.16
CA ALA A 3 11.82 12.68 3.25
C ALA A 3 10.54 12.57 2.40
N SER A 4 10.72 12.30 1.11
CA SER A 4 9.67 12.16 0.11
C SER A 4 9.62 10.70 -0.39
N HIS A 5 8.66 9.95 0.14
CA HIS A 5 7.81 8.88 -0.45
C HIS A 5 8.37 7.83 -1.45
N TRP A 6 8.11 6.56 -1.12
CA TRP A 6 7.81 5.42 -2.01
C TRP A 6 6.41 4.88 -1.63
N TRP A 7 5.51 4.65 -2.60
CA TRP A 7 4.17 4.08 -2.35
C TRP A 7 3.83 3.02 -3.41
N MET A 8 3.82 1.75 -2.99
CA MET A 8 2.94 0.67 -3.44
C MET A 8 3.27 -0.57 -2.59
N VAL A 9 2.77 -0.61 -1.36
CA VAL A 9 2.64 -1.84 -0.56
C VAL A 9 1.33 -1.74 0.20
N GLY A 10 0.59 -2.84 0.22
CA GLY A 10 -0.71 -2.96 0.87
C GLY A 10 -0.65 -2.60 2.35
N ALA A 11 -1.79 -2.11 2.82
CA ALA A 11 -2.05 -1.85 4.23
C ALA A 11 -1.87 -3.12 5.07
N ALA A 12 -0.82 -3.16 5.89
CA ALA A 12 -0.68 -4.06 7.03
C ALA A 12 -0.12 -3.29 8.23
N VAL A 13 -1.05 -2.88 9.12
CA VAL A 13 -0.91 -2.63 10.56
C VAL A 13 0.22 -1.67 11.03
N PHE A 14 -0.17 -0.44 11.35
CA PHE A 14 0.56 0.43 12.27
C PHE A 14 0.64 -0.22 13.67
N ALA A 15 1.84 -0.62 14.09
CA ALA A 15 2.20 -0.84 15.48
C ALA A 15 3.54 -0.14 15.73
N VAL A 16 3.51 0.93 16.51
CA VAL A 16 4.71 1.58 17.05
C VAL A 16 5.33 0.62 18.06
N GLY A 17 6.38 -0.09 17.66
CA GLY A 17 7.26 -0.83 18.56
C GLY A 17 8.64 -0.18 18.50
N CYS A 18 9.14 0.28 19.64
CA CYS A 18 10.53 0.71 19.76
C CYS A 18 11.49 -0.45 19.49
N GLU A 19 12.61 -0.11 18.86
CA GLU A 19 13.75 -0.92 18.47
C GLU A 19 14.18 -1.96 19.51
N ASP A 20 14.47 -3.18 19.03
CA ASP A 20 15.65 -3.96 19.45
C ASP A 20 15.63 -5.40 18.88
N GLY A 21 16.53 -5.69 17.93
CA GLY A 21 16.63 -6.98 17.23
C GLY A 21 17.22 -8.18 18.04
N PRO A 22 17.22 -9.39 17.46
CA PRO A 22 17.58 -10.65 18.13
C PRO A 22 19.09 -11.01 18.06
N THR A 23 19.66 -11.51 19.17
CA THR A 23 21.05 -12.03 19.22
C THR A 23 21.16 -13.57 19.13
N GLN A 24 22.02 -14.00 18.18
CA GLN A 24 22.82 -15.25 18.03
C GLN A 24 22.20 -16.57 17.50
N ILE A 25 22.74 -17.03 16.34
CA ILE A 25 22.42 -18.31 15.63
C ILE A 25 23.66 -19.21 15.38
N PHE A 26 24.89 -18.89 15.81
CA PHE A 26 26.08 -19.71 15.43
C PHE A 26 26.99 -20.16 16.58
N THR A 27 27.43 -21.42 16.48
CA THR A 27 28.49 -22.05 17.27
C THR A 27 29.82 -21.34 16.99
N PRO A 28 30.61 -20.96 18.02
CA PRO A 28 31.89 -20.27 17.81
C PRO A 28 32.86 -21.14 16.98
N LEU A 29 33.60 -20.48 16.09
CA LEU A 29 34.68 -21.10 15.33
C LEU A 29 35.73 -21.70 16.30
N PRO A 30 36.38 -22.82 15.95
CA PRO A 30 37.48 -23.36 16.76
C PRO A 30 38.55 -22.28 16.98
N GLU A 31 39.15 -22.20 18.18
CA GLU A 31 40.20 -21.23 18.57
C GLU A 31 41.38 -21.10 17.60
N ALA A 32 41.54 -22.04 16.66
CA ALA A 32 42.59 -22.07 15.65
C ALA A 32 42.18 -21.55 14.25
N ALA A 33 40.91 -21.19 14.02
CA ALA A 33 40.49 -20.61 12.76
C ALA A 33 41.03 -19.17 12.66
N ASN A 34 41.74 -18.84 11.58
CA ASN A 34 42.18 -17.49 11.27
C ASN A 34 41.25 -16.91 10.18
N PRO A 35 40.26 -16.08 10.54
CA PRO A 35 39.28 -15.55 9.58
C PRO A 35 39.94 -14.66 8.52
N SER A 36 41.04 -13.98 8.85
CA SER A 36 41.78 -13.13 7.90
C SER A 36 42.39 -13.94 6.77
N ALA A 37 42.88 -15.15 7.06
CA ALA A 37 43.39 -16.08 6.06
C ALA A 37 42.26 -16.72 5.23
N MET A 38 41.08 -16.94 5.82
CA MET A 38 39.92 -17.52 5.13
C MET A 38 39.22 -16.50 4.21
N ASN A 39 39.28 -15.21 4.54
CA ASN A 39 38.67 -14.11 3.77
C ASN A 39 39.68 -13.30 2.94
N GLY A 40 40.92 -13.78 2.79
CA GLY A 40 41.91 -13.17 1.90
C GLY A 40 42.39 -11.76 2.30
N THR A 41 42.48 -11.47 3.60
CA THR A 41 42.97 -10.17 4.10
C THR A 41 44.34 -10.31 4.78
N THR A 42 45.26 -9.39 4.51
CA THR A 42 46.54 -9.28 5.24
C THR A 42 46.31 -8.52 6.54
N SER A 43 46.63 -9.17 7.66
CA SER A 43 46.46 -8.67 9.03
C SER A 43 47.03 -7.26 9.22
N GLY A 44 46.16 -6.30 9.54
CA GLY A 44 46.59 -4.92 9.71
C GLY A 44 45.55 -3.93 10.24
N THR A 45 44.50 -4.36 10.93
CA THR A 45 43.64 -3.51 11.78
C THR A 45 42.83 -4.42 12.72
N PRO A 46 42.57 -4.01 13.98
CA PRO A 46 41.94 -4.88 14.96
C PRO A 46 40.45 -5.02 14.63
N TRP A 47 40.06 -6.25 14.29
CA TRP A 47 38.67 -6.67 14.29
C TRP A 47 38.28 -6.97 15.74
N VAL A 48 37.17 -6.41 16.21
CA VAL A 48 36.52 -6.78 17.48
C VAL A 48 35.31 -7.64 17.15
N GLU A 49 35.05 -8.64 18.01
CA GLU A 49 33.98 -9.63 17.86
C GLU A 49 32.59 -9.04 17.55
N PRO A 50 31.74 -9.77 16.80
CA PRO A 50 30.32 -9.48 16.66
C PRO A 50 29.58 -10.12 17.83
N GLY A 51 29.12 -9.29 18.75
CA GLY A 51 28.24 -9.66 19.86
C GLY A 51 27.83 -8.42 20.64
N ASP A 52 26.53 -8.13 20.63
CA ASP A 52 25.80 -7.25 21.55
C ASP A 52 25.60 -5.75 21.24
N ARG A 53 25.48 -5.29 19.98
CA ARG A 53 24.96 -3.93 19.68
C ARG A 53 24.08 -3.85 18.42
N GLY A 54 22.93 -3.18 18.52
CA GLY A 54 21.96 -2.93 17.45
C GLY A 54 22.36 -1.78 16.53
N PHE A 55 21.65 -1.64 15.39
CA PHE A 55 21.99 -0.73 14.28
C PHE A 55 21.77 0.78 14.59
N ASP A 56 21.20 1.11 15.74
CA ASP A 56 20.57 2.43 15.94
C ASP A 56 21.42 3.42 16.77
N ASP A 57 22.57 3.00 17.29
CA ASP A 57 23.40 3.85 18.16
C ASP A 57 24.45 4.67 17.38
N ILE A 58 24.01 5.62 16.55
CA ILE A 58 24.89 6.62 15.93
C ILE A 58 25.13 7.78 16.92
N GLN A 59 25.72 7.50 18.09
CA GLN A 59 26.32 8.56 18.89
C GLN A 59 27.75 8.85 18.42
N GLN A 60 28.00 10.13 18.17
CA GLN A 60 29.24 10.69 17.63
C GLN A 60 30.51 10.03 18.21
N GLY A 61 31.20 9.26 17.37
CA GLY A 61 32.53 8.69 17.68
C GLY A 61 32.70 7.20 17.40
N ASP A 62 31.73 6.54 16.76
CA ASP A 62 31.76 5.09 16.58
C ASP A 62 32.59 4.66 15.36
N ASP A 63 33.89 4.44 15.57
CA ASP A 63 34.81 3.75 14.65
C ASP A 63 34.61 2.21 14.69
N LEU A 64 33.35 1.74 14.73
CA LEU A 64 33.02 0.34 14.50
C LEU A 64 33.30 0.00 13.03
N ALA A 65 34.50 -0.52 12.80
CA ALA A 65 35.07 -1.04 11.56
C ALA A 65 34.12 -1.20 10.36
N ARG A 66 33.86 -0.10 9.63
CA ARG A 66 33.55 -0.17 8.21
C ARG A 66 34.79 -0.70 7.51
N GLY A 67 34.83 -2.00 7.23
CA GLY A 67 35.85 -2.57 6.37
C GLY A 67 35.77 -1.85 5.03
N SER A 68 36.77 -1.03 4.73
CA SER A 68 36.89 -0.43 3.40
C SER A 68 37.31 -1.54 2.44
N PHE A 69 36.49 -1.80 1.43
CA PHE A 69 36.78 -2.83 0.43
C PHE A 69 37.86 -2.36 -0.52
N CYS A 70 37.85 -1.07 -0.83
CA CYS A 70 38.68 -0.42 -1.83
C CYS A 70 39.57 0.68 -1.23
N SER A 71 40.74 0.91 -1.80
CA SER A 71 41.48 2.13 -1.52
C SER A 71 40.70 3.38 -1.97
N GLU A 72 41.03 4.55 -1.41
CA GLU A 72 40.44 5.83 -1.83
C GLU A 72 40.59 6.05 -3.34
N ALA A 73 41.75 5.70 -3.91
CA ALA A 73 42.00 5.82 -5.34
C ALA A 73 41.09 4.90 -6.18
N GLU A 74 40.87 3.65 -5.75
CA GLU A 74 39.94 2.72 -6.42
C GLU A 74 38.50 3.22 -6.31
N ARG A 75 38.09 3.72 -5.15
CA ARG A 75 36.75 4.28 -4.94
C ARG A 75 36.52 5.52 -5.81
N THR A 76 37.46 6.46 -5.85
CA THR A 76 37.35 7.65 -6.70
C THR A 76 37.28 7.28 -8.18
N ALA A 77 38.14 6.37 -8.65
CA ALA A 77 38.11 5.91 -10.04
C ALA A 77 36.79 5.23 -10.39
N GLN A 78 36.26 4.40 -9.48
CA GLN A 78 34.96 3.76 -9.68
C GLN A 78 33.83 4.80 -9.72
N VAL A 79 33.78 5.74 -8.79
CA VAL A 79 32.74 6.80 -8.78
C VAL A 79 32.80 7.65 -10.05
N GLU A 80 33.98 8.00 -10.54
CA GLU A 80 34.13 8.72 -11.82
C GLU A 80 33.54 7.92 -13.01
N GLN A 81 33.73 6.60 -13.01
CA GLN A 81 33.13 5.72 -14.00
C GLN A 81 31.61 5.62 -13.82
N MET A 82 31.12 5.44 -12.59
CA MET A 82 29.70 5.33 -12.29
C MET A 82 28.96 6.60 -12.72
N THR A 83 29.47 7.78 -12.36
CA THR A 83 28.80 9.07 -12.64
C THR A 83 28.70 9.41 -14.12
N THR A 84 29.50 8.77 -14.98
CA THR A 84 29.52 9.02 -16.44
C THR A 84 28.94 7.89 -17.27
N ALA A 85 28.67 6.73 -16.66
CA ALA A 85 28.08 5.58 -17.34
C ALA A 85 26.69 5.93 -17.93
N PRO A 86 26.29 5.33 -19.05
CA PRO A 86 24.95 5.56 -19.60
C PRO A 86 23.86 5.07 -18.64
N ILE A 87 22.71 5.72 -18.67
CA ILE A 87 21.48 5.25 -18.03
C ILE A 87 20.82 4.30 -19.02
N ILE A 88 20.66 3.03 -18.65
CA ILE A 88 20.08 2.00 -19.52
C ILE A 88 18.79 1.48 -18.86
N PRO A 89 17.60 1.86 -19.36
CA PRO A 89 16.31 1.39 -18.86
C PRO A 89 16.24 -0.12 -18.71
N ASN A 90 15.64 -0.57 -17.60
CA ASN A 90 15.52 -1.98 -17.21
C ASN A 90 16.86 -2.74 -17.11
N VAL A 91 18.00 -2.04 -17.05
CA VAL A 91 19.33 -2.66 -16.96
C VAL A 91 20.17 -2.05 -15.84
N SER A 92 20.51 -0.76 -15.90
CA SER A 92 21.44 -0.16 -14.93
C SER A 92 21.46 1.37 -14.88
N VAL A 93 21.89 1.90 -13.72
CA VAL A 93 22.36 3.29 -13.52
C VAL A 93 23.74 3.24 -12.89
N GLY A 94 24.70 3.98 -13.42
CA GLY A 94 26.07 3.96 -12.91
C GLY A 94 26.77 2.61 -13.04
N GLY A 95 26.24 1.72 -13.88
CA GLY A 95 26.66 0.32 -13.97
C GLY A 95 26.06 -0.59 -12.88
N VAL A 96 25.39 -0.04 -11.86
CA VAL A 96 24.66 -0.84 -10.85
C VAL A 96 23.51 -1.54 -11.56
N PRO A 97 23.41 -2.88 -11.53
CA PRO A 97 22.37 -3.59 -12.24
C PRO A 97 21.03 -3.55 -11.49
N LEU A 98 19.92 -3.56 -12.22
CA LEU A 98 18.58 -3.86 -11.67
C LEU A 98 18.36 -5.37 -11.46
N TRP A 99 19.03 -6.18 -12.28
CA TRP A 99 18.85 -7.63 -12.36
C TRP A 99 20.14 -8.37 -12.03
N GLY A 100 20.05 -9.39 -11.19
CA GLY A 100 21.10 -10.34 -10.91
C GLY A 100 21.39 -11.25 -12.12
N LYS A 101 22.47 -12.03 -12.03
CA LYS A 101 22.93 -12.95 -13.11
C LYS A 101 21.90 -14.03 -13.48
N ASN A 102 20.98 -14.34 -12.56
CA ASN A 102 19.86 -15.26 -12.76
C ASN A 102 18.63 -14.60 -13.41
N GLY A 103 18.67 -13.29 -13.68
CA GLY A 103 17.50 -12.50 -14.12
C GLY A 103 16.55 -12.13 -12.98
N GLY A 104 16.88 -12.47 -11.73
CA GLY A 104 16.15 -12.07 -10.52
C GLY A 104 16.47 -10.64 -10.11
N GLN A 105 15.68 -10.02 -9.25
CA GLN A 105 16.10 -8.78 -8.58
C GLN A 105 17.43 -9.02 -7.85
N VAL A 106 18.32 -8.04 -7.90
CA VAL A 106 19.63 -8.15 -7.24
C VAL A 106 19.48 -7.80 -5.75
N SER A 107 20.10 -8.58 -4.86
CA SER A 107 20.25 -8.17 -3.47
C SER A 107 21.27 -7.04 -3.38
N VAL A 108 20.98 -6.01 -2.60
CA VAL A 108 21.93 -4.90 -2.41
C VAL A 108 23.24 -5.38 -1.75
N ASP A 109 23.17 -6.45 -0.97
CA ASP A 109 24.33 -7.05 -0.31
C ASP A 109 25.27 -7.74 -1.31
N ASP A 110 24.73 -8.18 -2.46
CA ASP A 110 25.51 -8.76 -3.55
C ASP A 110 26.16 -7.69 -4.45
N LEU A 111 25.85 -6.40 -4.25
CA LEU A 111 26.44 -5.31 -5.02
C LEU A 111 27.79 -4.88 -4.48
N VAL A 112 28.04 -4.98 -3.17
CA VAL A 112 29.20 -4.34 -2.54
C VAL A 112 30.29 -5.36 -2.23
N GLY A 113 31.53 -5.05 -2.60
CA GLY A 113 32.69 -5.88 -2.30
C GLY A 113 33.98 -5.37 -2.95
N ARG A 114 34.88 -6.28 -3.34
CA ARG A 114 36.17 -5.94 -3.96
C ARG A 114 36.11 -6.10 -5.48
N PRO A 115 36.09 -5.01 -6.27
CA PRO A 115 36.06 -5.09 -7.73
C PRO A 115 37.29 -5.81 -8.32
N SER A 116 38.40 -5.81 -7.60
CA SER A 116 39.63 -6.53 -7.97
C SER A 116 39.51 -8.06 -7.91
N LEU A 117 38.52 -8.59 -7.17
CA LEU A 117 38.22 -10.02 -7.09
C LEU A 117 37.04 -10.40 -7.99
N ASP A 118 36.00 -9.56 -8.04
CA ASP A 118 34.88 -9.68 -8.97
C ASP A 118 34.54 -8.29 -9.55
N PRO A 119 34.81 -8.04 -10.84
CA PRO A 119 34.52 -6.74 -11.48
C PRO A 119 33.04 -6.33 -11.51
N SER A 120 32.12 -7.24 -11.15
CA SER A 120 30.69 -6.93 -10.99
C SER A 120 30.33 -6.30 -9.64
N LEU A 121 31.28 -6.24 -8.70
CA LEU A 121 31.10 -5.63 -7.39
C LEU A 121 31.52 -4.16 -7.36
N PHE A 122 30.87 -3.41 -6.48
CA PHE A 122 31.11 -2.00 -6.19
C PHE A 122 31.87 -1.82 -4.88
N CYS A 123 32.71 -0.80 -4.80
CA CYS A 123 33.33 -0.38 -3.56
C CYS A 123 32.27 0.07 -2.55
N GLU A 124 32.66 0.25 -1.29
CA GLU A 124 31.75 0.69 -0.24
C GLU A 124 31.00 1.98 -0.65
N PRO A 125 29.68 2.06 -0.38
CA PRO A 125 28.90 3.26 -0.69
C PRO A 125 29.42 4.48 0.10
N THR A 126 29.27 5.66 -0.51
CA THR A 126 29.67 6.93 0.11
C THR A 126 28.72 7.31 1.25
N THR A 127 27.44 7.04 1.08
CA THR A 127 26.40 7.23 2.11
C THR A 127 25.52 5.99 2.19
N ILE A 128 25.12 5.62 3.41
CA ILE A 128 24.22 4.50 3.69
C ILE A 128 23.01 5.08 4.43
N TYR A 129 21.82 4.74 3.96
CA TYR A 129 20.53 4.94 4.61
C TYR A 129 19.99 3.56 5.02
N SER A 130 18.89 3.52 5.79
CA SER A 130 18.24 2.26 6.16
C SER A 130 17.78 1.47 4.93
N ASP A 131 17.34 2.17 3.88
CA ASP A 131 16.72 1.67 2.65
C ASP A 131 17.52 1.97 1.36
N ALA A 132 18.74 2.53 1.48
CA ALA A 132 19.47 3.00 0.31
C ALA A 132 21.00 2.99 0.45
N TYR A 133 21.67 2.64 -0.64
CA TYR A 133 23.11 2.84 -0.84
C TYR A 133 23.34 3.94 -1.87
N ALA A 134 24.23 4.88 -1.56
CA ALA A 134 24.55 5.99 -2.45
C ALA A 134 26.05 6.08 -2.75
N TRP A 135 26.38 6.28 -4.03
CA TRP A 135 27.75 6.48 -4.51
C TRP A 135 27.93 7.89 -5.09
N GLY A 136 29.08 8.46 -4.77
CA GLY A 136 29.53 9.75 -5.26
C GLY A 136 29.33 10.89 -4.25
N PRO A 137 30.06 12.02 -4.46
CA PRO A 137 30.11 13.11 -3.49
C PRO A 137 28.78 13.84 -3.31
N ALA A 138 27.88 13.76 -4.29
CA ALA A 138 26.54 14.34 -4.22
C ALA A 138 25.43 13.27 -4.23
N SER A 139 25.79 12.01 -3.95
CA SER A 139 24.89 10.85 -4.10
C SER A 139 24.32 10.80 -5.53
N GLU A 140 25.19 10.80 -6.53
CA GLU A 140 24.81 10.82 -7.94
C GLU A 140 24.13 9.51 -8.38
N VAL A 141 24.50 8.38 -7.76
CA VAL A 141 23.88 7.07 -7.98
C VAL A 141 23.33 6.56 -6.67
N LEU A 142 22.04 6.26 -6.60
CA LEU A 142 21.43 5.58 -5.46
C LEU A 142 20.86 4.24 -5.91
N ALA A 143 21.11 3.20 -5.12
CA ALA A 143 20.36 1.95 -5.17
C ALA A 143 19.43 1.91 -3.95
N LEU A 144 18.13 1.88 -4.22
CA LEU A 144 17.08 1.77 -3.23
C LEU A 144 16.71 0.30 -3.11
N PHE A 145 16.46 -0.15 -1.89
CA PHE A 145 16.13 -1.54 -1.62
C PHE A 145 15.10 -1.64 -0.50
N ASP A 146 14.39 -2.76 -0.49
CA ASP A 146 13.48 -3.10 0.58
C ASP A 146 14.27 -3.49 1.85
N GLU A 147 13.95 -2.89 2.99
CA GLU A 147 14.75 -3.03 4.21
C GLU A 147 14.77 -4.48 4.73
N GLU A 148 13.66 -5.20 4.56
CA GLU A 148 13.48 -6.56 5.06
C GLU A 148 14.14 -7.59 4.13
N THR A 149 13.84 -7.54 2.83
CA THR A 149 14.31 -8.52 1.84
C THR A 149 15.68 -8.19 1.27
N ARG A 150 16.15 -6.94 1.45
CA ARG A 150 17.41 -6.42 0.90
C ARG A 150 17.47 -6.40 -0.64
N LEU A 151 16.35 -6.63 -1.32
CA LEU A 151 16.28 -6.64 -2.78
C LEU A 151 16.21 -5.21 -3.33
N VAL A 152 16.97 -4.92 -4.39
CA VAL A 152 16.95 -3.63 -5.07
C VAL A 152 15.60 -3.39 -5.73
N THR A 153 14.94 -2.31 -5.32
CA THR A 153 13.62 -1.89 -5.78
C THR A 153 13.72 -0.79 -6.83
N ALA A 154 14.80 0.00 -6.82
CA ALA A 154 15.03 1.04 -7.82
C ALA A 154 16.48 1.53 -7.86
N LEU A 155 16.82 2.15 -8.98
CA LEU A 155 18.08 2.88 -9.16
C LEU A 155 17.80 4.33 -9.53
N VAL A 156 18.52 5.26 -8.92
CA VAL A 156 18.33 6.70 -9.14
C VAL A 156 19.61 7.33 -9.66
N ALA A 157 19.51 8.02 -10.80
CA ALA A 157 20.51 8.95 -11.29
C ALA A 157 20.13 10.36 -10.79
N PHE A 158 20.78 10.82 -9.71
CA PHE A 158 20.41 12.06 -9.03
C PHE A 158 21.11 13.29 -9.60
N SER A 159 20.75 14.47 -9.09
CA SER A 159 21.23 15.74 -9.60
C SER A 159 22.76 15.85 -9.46
N GLY A 160 23.48 15.80 -10.59
CA GLY A 160 24.95 15.73 -10.61
C GLY A 160 25.48 14.56 -11.43
N TYR A 161 24.64 13.56 -11.71
CA TYR A 161 24.95 12.46 -12.62
C TYR A 161 25.20 12.98 -14.04
N LEU A 162 26.36 12.66 -14.60
CA LEU A 162 26.83 13.18 -15.89
C LEU A 162 26.52 12.25 -17.06
N GLY A 163 26.25 10.97 -16.78
CA GLY A 163 25.75 10.02 -17.76
C GLY A 163 24.37 10.41 -18.30
N LYS A 164 24.01 9.82 -19.43
CA LYS A 164 22.81 10.19 -20.20
C LYS A 164 21.90 9.00 -20.43
N LEU A 165 20.61 9.27 -20.49
CA LEU A 165 19.62 8.40 -21.10
C LEU A 165 19.41 8.90 -22.53
N GLU A 166 19.90 8.14 -23.52
CA GLU A 166 19.89 8.55 -24.92
C GLU A 166 19.51 7.42 -25.86
N GLY A 167 18.64 7.73 -26.82
CA GLY A 167 18.17 6.75 -27.79
C GLY A 167 17.55 7.41 -29.00
N THR A 168 16.90 6.59 -29.81
CA THR A 168 16.26 7.03 -31.05
C THR A 168 14.91 6.34 -31.25
N TYR A 169 13.98 7.02 -31.91
CA TYR A 169 12.73 6.43 -32.40
C TYR A 169 12.51 6.75 -33.88
N LYS A 170 11.67 6.00 -34.58
CA LYS A 170 11.32 6.25 -35.98
C LYS A 170 10.18 7.27 -36.09
N ASP A 171 10.38 8.32 -36.87
CA ASP A 171 9.28 9.22 -37.29
C ASP A 171 8.49 8.67 -38.48
N GLU A 172 7.49 9.42 -38.94
CA GLU A 172 6.62 9.08 -40.09
C GLU A 172 7.42 8.75 -41.37
N ALA A 173 8.54 9.45 -41.58
CA ALA A 173 9.40 9.22 -42.73
C ALA A 173 10.31 8.00 -42.56
N GLY A 174 10.20 7.30 -41.43
CA GLY A 174 11.09 6.22 -41.02
C GLY A 174 12.48 6.71 -40.59
N ALA A 175 12.67 8.01 -40.39
CA ALA A 175 13.94 8.58 -39.96
C ALA A 175 14.12 8.40 -38.45
N MET A 176 15.35 8.07 -38.04
CA MET A 176 15.68 7.95 -36.62
C MET A 176 15.82 9.34 -35.99
N VAL A 177 14.96 9.65 -35.03
CA VAL A 177 14.96 10.90 -34.28
C VAL A 177 15.65 10.68 -32.93
N PRO A 178 16.74 11.42 -32.63
CA PRO A 178 17.43 11.29 -31.35
C PRO A 178 16.69 12.00 -30.23
N VAL A 179 16.67 11.37 -29.06
CA VAL A 179 16.18 11.95 -27.79
C VAL A 179 17.25 11.75 -26.73
N VAL A 180 17.60 12.82 -26.02
CA VAL A 180 18.64 12.81 -24.98
C VAL A 180 18.11 13.45 -23.71
N LEU A 181 18.28 12.74 -22.59
CA LEU A 181 17.95 13.15 -21.25
C LEU A 181 19.22 13.12 -20.39
N GLN A 182 19.53 14.23 -19.72
CA GLN A 182 20.66 14.34 -18.82
C GLN A 182 20.23 15.18 -17.61
N THR A 183 20.68 14.78 -16.41
CA THR A 183 20.33 15.53 -15.19
C THR A 183 20.90 16.96 -15.27
N ARG A 184 20.17 17.93 -14.71
CA ARG A 184 20.41 19.38 -14.74
C ARG A 184 20.37 20.04 -16.13
N GLU A 185 20.07 19.27 -17.17
CA GLU A 185 19.88 19.76 -18.54
C GLU A 185 18.40 19.72 -18.94
N TYR A 186 18.10 20.40 -20.05
CA TYR A 186 16.79 20.36 -20.69
C TYR A 186 16.64 19.08 -21.53
N LEU A 187 15.41 18.57 -21.64
CA LEU A 187 15.09 17.49 -22.58
C LEU A 187 15.47 17.93 -24.01
N ASN A 188 16.28 17.14 -24.70
CA ASN A 188 16.67 17.40 -26.08
C ASN A 188 15.98 16.41 -27.02
N VAL A 189 15.21 16.94 -27.97
CA VAL A 189 14.57 16.15 -29.04
C VAL A 189 15.02 16.72 -30.38
N LYS A 190 15.58 15.87 -31.25
CA LYS A 190 16.07 16.28 -32.59
C LYS A 190 17.07 17.44 -32.52
N GLY A 191 17.95 17.46 -31.51
CA GLY A 191 18.94 18.51 -31.33
C GLY A 191 18.40 19.82 -30.73
N THR A 192 17.11 19.90 -30.42
CA THR A 192 16.48 21.09 -29.83
C THR A 192 16.25 20.88 -28.33
N ASN A 193 16.82 21.77 -27.51
CA ASN A 193 16.50 21.81 -26.08
C ASN A 193 15.10 22.39 -25.88
N LEU A 194 14.24 21.62 -25.23
CA LEU A 194 12.87 22.02 -24.92
C LEU A 194 12.86 22.96 -23.71
N THR A 195 11.99 23.97 -23.76
CA THR A 195 11.94 25.05 -22.76
C THR A 195 10.74 24.91 -21.84
N GLN A 196 10.77 25.63 -20.71
CA GLN A 196 9.60 25.81 -19.86
C GLN A 196 8.83 27.08 -20.23
N HIS A 197 7.53 27.09 -19.94
CA HIS A 197 6.63 28.24 -20.07
C HIS A 197 5.90 28.51 -18.74
N ALA A 198 5.32 29.71 -18.60
CA ALA A 198 4.87 30.25 -17.30
C ALA A 198 3.71 29.48 -16.64
N GLY A 199 2.93 28.70 -17.41
CA GLY A 199 1.83 27.90 -16.87
C GLY A 199 1.67 26.55 -17.56
N ARG A 200 1.04 25.59 -16.88
CA ARG A 200 0.88 24.20 -17.34
C ARG A 200 0.09 24.11 -18.65
N ALA A 201 -1.02 24.85 -18.78
CA ALA A 201 -1.83 24.88 -19.98
C ALA A 201 -1.06 25.42 -21.21
N GLU A 202 -0.20 26.41 -20.99
CA GLU A 202 0.71 26.89 -22.03
C GLU A 202 1.76 25.83 -22.36
N GLN A 203 2.36 25.22 -21.34
CA GLN A 203 3.34 24.17 -21.51
C GLN A 203 2.80 22.92 -22.25
N ALA A 204 1.53 22.55 -22.09
CA ALA A 204 0.93 21.43 -22.82
C ALA A 204 0.76 21.74 -24.32
N THR A 205 0.56 23.01 -24.69
CA THR A 205 0.19 23.42 -26.05
C THR A 205 1.36 23.94 -26.90
N LYS A 206 2.44 24.42 -26.29
CA LYS A 206 3.62 24.94 -27.02
C LYS A 206 4.49 23.81 -27.55
N GLU A 207 4.76 23.82 -28.86
CA GLU A 207 5.55 22.78 -29.54
C GLU A 207 6.97 22.61 -28.98
N ASN A 208 7.60 23.69 -28.49
CA ASN A 208 8.95 23.66 -27.91
C ASN A 208 8.95 23.35 -26.40
N SER A 209 7.80 23.07 -25.81
CA SER A 209 7.68 22.73 -24.39
C SER A 209 8.02 21.26 -24.15
N TRP A 210 8.68 20.97 -23.04
CA TRP A 210 8.97 19.60 -22.63
C TRP A 210 7.72 18.87 -22.11
N LEU A 211 6.69 19.59 -21.64
CA LEU A 211 5.38 19.06 -21.24
C LEU A 211 4.38 18.91 -22.38
N ASN A 212 4.75 19.28 -23.61
CA ASN A 212 3.88 19.01 -24.74
C ASN A 212 3.75 17.49 -24.92
N HIS A 213 2.51 17.00 -25.11
CA HIS A 213 2.23 15.57 -25.20
C HIS A 213 3.03 14.86 -26.30
N GLY A 214 3.25 15.52 -27.44
CA GLY A 214 4.09 14.98 -28.52
C GLY A 214 5.55 14.82 -28.11
N LYS A 215 6.07 15.66 -27.20
CA LYS A 215 7.44 15.55 -26.68
C LYS A 215 7.57 14.49 -25.60
N ILE A 216 6.58 14.35 -24.73
CA ILE A 216 6.49 13.24 -23.78
C ILE A 216 6.39 11.91 -24.55
N THR A 217 5.56 11.87 -25.59
CA THR A 217 5.43 10.69 -26.45
C THR A 217 6.71 10.38 -27.23
N ALA A 218 7.49 11.39 -27.62
CA ALA A 218 8.80 11.17 -28.22
C ALA A 218 9.78 10.47 -27.26
N VAL A 219 9.77 10.82 -25.97
CA VAL A 219 10.56 10.12 -24.94
C VAL A 219 10.07 8.67 -24.79
N TYR A 220 8.75 8.47 -24.70
CA TYR A 220 8.15 7.14 -24.60
C TYR A 220 8.51 6.24 -25.79
N ARG A 221 8.37 6.75 -27.02
CA ARG A 221 8.77 6.07 -28.26
C ARG A 221 10.26 5.71 -28.25
N MET A 222 11.13 6.65 -27.86
CA MET A 222 12.57 6.39 -27.75
C MET A 222 12.84 5.24 -26.79
N LEU A 223 12.23 5.25 -25.60
CA LEU A 223 12.42 4.20 -24.62
C LEU A 223 12.03 2.83 -25.18
N ARG A 224 10.82 2.72 -25.74
CA ARG A 224 10.27 1.49 -26.33
C ARG A 224 11.11 0.94 -27.47
N GLU A 225 11.42 1.77 -28.45
CA GLU A 225 12.10 1.34 -29.66
C GLU A 225 13.59 1.07 -29.42
N THR A 226 14.25 1.85 -28.55
CA THR A 226 15.70 1.70 -28.29
C THR A 226 16.00 0.57 -27.33
N TYR A 227 15.28 0.48 -26.20
CA TYR A 227 15.67 -0.40 -25.09
C TYR A 227 14.79 -1.64 -24.94
N PHE A 228 13.55 -1.59 -25.41
CA PHE A 228 12.62 -2.72 -25.36
C PHE A 228 12.42 -3.38 -26.73
N ASN A 229 13.05 -2.83 -27.79
CA ASN A 229 12.97 -3.33 -29.16
C ASN A 229 11.53 -3.51 -29.65
N GLU A 230 10.62 -2.64 -29.20
CA GLU A 230 9.22 -2.68 -29.58
C GLU A 230 8.99 -2.04 -30.95
N ALA A 231 7.88 -2.41 -31.60
CA ALA A 231 7.52 -1.84 -32.89
C ALA A 231 7.18 -0.34 -32.77
N PRO A 232 7.51 0.46 -33.81
CA PRO A 232 7.13 1.87 -33.87
C PRO A 232 5.62 2.06 -33.74
N LEU A 233 5.22 3.12 -33.04
CA LEU A 233 3.81 3.49 -32.87
C LEU A 233 3.32 4.30 -34.08
N PRO A 234 1.99 4.47 -34.27
CA PRO A 234 1.43 5.49 -35.15
C PRO A 234 1.90 6.90 -34.76
N ASP A 235 2.03 7.82 -35.71
CA ASP A 235 2.59 9.17 -35.46
C ASP A 235 1.68 10.12 -34.70
N ASP A 236 0.38 9.88 -34.77
CA ASP A 236 -0.64 10.55 -33.98
C ASP A 236 -0.85 9.92 -32.60
N TYR A 237 -0.06 8.89 -32.26
CA TYR A 237 -0.12 8.27 -30.95
C TYR A 237 0.23 9.31 -29.87
N ASP A 238 -0.59 9.38 -28.83
CA ASP A 238 -0.38 10.23 -27.67
C ASP A 238 -0.37 9.35 -26.42
N CYS A 239 0.81 9.08 -25.87
CA CYS A 239 0.94 8.21 -24.71
C CYS A 239 0.33 8.81 -23.44
N VAL A 240 0.15 10.14 -23.37
CA VAL A 240 -0.51 10.81 -22.25
C VAL A 240 -2.03 10.66 -22.38
N ALA A 241 -2.57 10.83 -23.59
CA ALA A 241 -4.00 10.58 -23.86
C ALA A 241 -4.39 9.12 -23.63
N GLU A 242 -3.52 8.18 -24.02
CA GLU A 242 -3.65 6.75 -23.74
C GLU A 242 -3.29 6.38 -22.29
N GLN A 243 -2.88 7.35 -21.47
CA GLN A 243 -2.48 7.20 -20.06
C GLN A 243 -1.37 6.16 -19.80
N LEU A 244 -0.56 5.85 -20.81
CA LEU A 244 0.68 5.06 -20.65
C LEU A 244 1.85 5.91 -20.13
N CYS A 245 1.72 7.23 -20.24
CA CYS A 245 2.62 8.23 -19.68
C CYS A 245 1.87 9.03 -18.61
N ASP A 246 2.09 8.69 -17.35
CA ASP A 246 1.44 9.39 -16.23
C ASP A 246 2.23 10.66 -15.89
N VAL A 247 1.57 11.82 -15.98
CA VAL A 247 2.17 13.14 -15.71
C VAL A 247 1.60 13.66 -14.40
N GLN A 248 2.41 13.61 -13.34
CA GLN A 248 2.00 14.02 -12.01
C GLN A 248 2.58 15.39 -11.65
N TYR A 249 1.78 16.21 -11.00
CA TYR A 249 2.11 17.57 -10.63
C TYR A 249 2.17 17.66 -9.10
N GLU A 250 3.16 18.35 -8.55
CA GLU A 250 3.29 18.50 -7.09
C GLU A 250 2.19 19.40 -6.49
N ASN A 251 1.58 20.26 -7.30
CA ASN A 251 0.56 21.22 -6.93
C ASN A 251 -0.65 21.17 -7.90
N ALA A 252 -1.85 21.24 -7.32
CA ALA A 252 -3.10 21.30 -8.08
C ALA A 252 -3.24 22.60 -8.89
N ASP A 253 -2.64 23.71 -8.46
CA ASP A 253 -2.66 25.00 -9.18
C ASP A 253 -1.83 24.91 -10.47
N ASP A 254 -2.45 25.20 -11.61
CA ASP A 254 -1.86 25.13 -12.94
C ASP A 254 -1.07 26.40 -13.34
N LYS A 255 -1.14 27.45 -12.51
CA LYS A 255 -0.46 28.73 -12.70
C LYS A 255 0.87 28.84 -11.96
N VAL A 256 1.17 27.89 -11.09
CA VAL A 256 2.38 27.90 -10.26
C VAL A 256 3.44 26.99 -10.89
N GLU A 257 4.66 27.50 -11.03
CA GLU A 257 5.82 26.68 -11.38
C GLU A 257 6.07 25.64 -10.29
N GLN A 258 6.20 24.38 -10.69
CA GLN A 258 6.20 23.25 -9.76
C GLN A 258 7.06 22.11 -10.26
N HIS A 259 7.45 21.21 -9.36
CA HIS A 259 8.04 19.96 -9.78
C HIS A 259 6.99 19.13 -10.52
N THR A 260 7.45 18.34 -11.47
CA THR A 260 6.58 17.51 -12.27
C THR A 260 7.25 16.19 -12.53
N PHE A 261 6.47 15.12 -12.41
CA PHE A 261 6.92 13.76 -12.58
C PHE A 261 6.30 13.20 -13.85
N ILE A 262 7.08 12.49 -14.64
CA ILE A 262 6.59 11.69 -15.75
C ILE A 262 6.94 10.25 -15.45
N ASN A 263 5.93 9.39 -15.32
CA ASN A 263 6.09 7.98 -15.06
C ASN A 263 5.70 7.18 -16.31
N PHE A 264 6.69 6.53 -16.92
CA PHE A 264 6.50 5.56 -17.98
C PHE A 264 6.38 4.18 -17.34
N VAL A 265 5.23 3.91 -16.70
CA VAL A 265 5.01 2.76 -15.81
C VAL A 265 5.46 1.44 -16.45
N ARG A 266 4.99 1.18 -17.67
CA ARG A 266 5.32 -0.06 -18.43
C ARG A 266 6.81 -0.21 -18.78
N LEU A 267 7.59 0.86 -18.70
CA LEU A 267 9.01 0.90 -19.04
C LEU A 267 9.89 1.10 -17.81
N GLY A 268 9.29 1.25 -16.63
CA GLY A 268 9.99 1.42 -15.37
C GLY A 268 10.92 2.62 -15.37
N VAL A 269 10.53 3.70 -16.05
CA VAL A 269 11.29 4.95 -16.07
C VAL A 269 10.45 6.05 -15.47
N GLN A 270 10.98 6.71 -14.44
CA GLN A 270 10.38 7.92 -13.90
C GLN A 270 11.35 9.08 -14.07
N LEU A 271 10.82 10.22 -14.51
CA LEU A 271 11.55 11.45 -14.69
C LEU A 271 10.98 12.49 -13.76
N ARG A 272 11.82 13.20 -13.01
CA ARG A 272 11.38 14.40 -12.29
C ARG A 272 12.01 15.63 -12.90
N PHE A 273 11.18 16.61 -13.26
CA PHE A 273 11.60 17.90 -13.72
C PHE A 273 11.46 18.94 -12.61
N LEU A 274 12.44 19.85 -12.54
CA LEU A 274 12.37 21.03 -11.69
C LEU A 274 11.33 22.02 -12.25
N PRO A 275 10.86 22.97 -11.41
CA PRO A 275 10.11 24.13 -11.86
C PRO A 275 10.83 25.03 -12.88
N GLY A 276 12.06 24.68 -13.29
CA GLY A 276 12.85 25.34 -14.35
C GLY A 276 12.93 24.53 -15.67
N GLY A 277 12.22 23.40 -15.78
CA GLY A 277 12.15 22.53 -16.96
C GLY A 277 13.36 21.63 -17.16
N LYS A 278 14.31 21.70 -16.21
CA LYS A 278 15.51 20.86 -16.17
C LYS A 278 15.20 19.56 -15.47
N LEU A 279 15.75 18.46 -15.99
CA LEU A 279 15.62 17.15 -15.38
C LEU A 279 16.39 17.12 -14.05
N GLN A 280 15.72 16.84 -12.94
CA GLN A 280 16.34 16.71 -11.63
C GLN A 280 17.00 15.36 -11.44
N TYR A 281 16.26 14.29 -11.75
CA TYR A 281 16.73 12.92 -11.64
C TYR A 281 15.97 11.99 -12.58
N VAL A 282 16.56 10.81 -12.82
CA VAL A 282 15.92 9.65 -13.47
C VAL A 282 15.86 8.52 -12.46
N ILE A 283 14.71 7.88 -12.32
CA ILE A 283 14.55 6.64 -11.56
C ILE A 283 14.29 5.52 -12.55
N LEU A 284 15.05 4.43 -12.44
CA LEU A 284 14.75 3.17 -13.08
C LEU A 284 14.18 2.22 -12.03
N VAL A 285 13.01 1.65 -12.31
CA VAL A 285 12.43 0.57 -11.53
C VAL A 285 12.47 -0.72 -12.35
N PRO A 286 12.63 -1.89 -11.70
CA PRO A 286 12.53 -3.18 -12.39
C PRO A 286 11.17 -3.30 -13.10
N VAL A 287 11.19 -3.63 -14.40
CA VAL A 287 9.96 -3.78 -15.20
C VAL A 287 9.58 -5.24 -15.34
N ASN A 288 8.38 -5.56 -14.88
CA ASN A 288 7.85 -6.92 -14.81
C ASN A 288 6.56 -7.06 -15.61
N VAL A 289 6.56 -6.61 -16.87
CA VAL A 289 5.37 -6.74 -17.72
C VAL A 289 5.42 -8.11 -18.40
N ALA A 290 4.60 -9.03 -17.92
CA ALA A 290 4.37 -10.28 -18.62
C ALA A 290 3.39 -10.07 -19.78
N ASP A 291 3.54 -10.84 -20.86
CA ASP A 291 2.70 -10.72 -22.07
C ASP A 291 1.21 -10.75 -21.73
N PHE A 292 0.79 -11.58 -20.77
CA PHE A 292 -0.61 -11.74 -20.41
C PHE A 292 -1.26 -10.46 -19.86
N GLU A 293 -0.48 -9.51 -19.33
CA GLU A 293 -0.94 -8.25 -18.75
C GLU A 293 -1.14 -7.14 -19.78
N THR A 294 -0.63 -7.31 -21.00
CA THR A 294 -0.55 -6.21 -21.97
C THR A 294 -1.93 -5.80 -22.51
N ALA A 295 -2.90 -6.72 -22.53
CA ALA A 295 -4.30 -6.44 -22.79
C ALA A 295 -5.16 -7.58 -22.22
N GLY A 296 -6.33 -7.23 -21.71
CA GLY A 296 -7.23 -8.20 -21.07
C GLY A 296 -8.62 -7.64 -20.82
N THR A 297 -9.46 -8.46 -20.23
CA THR A 297 -10.74 -8.03 -19.66
C THR A 297 -10.84 -8.54 -18.22
N ILE A 298 -11.42 -7.71 -17.36
CA ILE A 298 -11.71 -8.03 -15.96
C ILE A 298 -13.21 -8.00 -15.77
N GLN A 299 -13.70 -9.00 -15.05
CA GLN A 299 -15.09 -9.08 -14.60
C GLN A 299 -15.09 -9.54 -13.14
N LEU A 300 -15.81 -8.84 -12.26
CA LEU A 300 -15.96 -9.22 -10.85
C LEU A 300 -17.25 -10.03 -10.62
N GLY A 301 -18.23 -9.97 -11.52
CA GLY A 301 -19.36 -10.90 -11.53
C GLY A 301 -20.71 -10.20 -11.68
N THR A 302 -21.74 -10.74 -11.02
CA THR A 302 -23.11 -10.20 -11.07
C THR A 302 -23.70 -10.10 -9.67
N GLN A 303 -24.86 -9.47 -9.53
CA GLN A 303 -25.57 -9.38 -8.25
C GLN A 303 -25.87 -10.76 -7.63
N THR A 304 -25.93 -11.80 -8.45
CA THR A 304 -26.20 -13.18 -7.99
C THR A 304 -24.94 -13.93 -7.55
N GLY A 305 -23.75 -13.36 -7.72
CA GLY A 305 -22.49 -13.94 -7.28
C GLY A 305 -21.28 -13.18 -7.82
N ILE A 306 -20.35 -12.85 -6.93
CA ILE A 306 -19.01 -12.37 -7.28
C ILE A 306 -18.21 -13.57 -7.77
N ASP A 307 -17.57 -13.40 -8.91
CA ASP A 307 -16.71 -14.37 -9.57
C ASP A 307 -15.66 -13.57 -10.36
N PHE A 308 -14.62 -13.10 -9.65
CA PHE A 308 -13.51 -12.39 -10.28
C PHE A 308 -12.93 -13.26 -11.40
N LYS A 309 -12.78 -12.68 -12.58
CA LYS A 309 -12.18 -13.26 -13.77
C LYS A 309 -11.29 -12.26 -14.45
N TYR A 310 -10.14 -12.75 -14.87
CA TYR A 310 -9.24 -12.11 -15.81
C TYR A 310 -9.12 -12.99 -17.05
N ASP A 311 -9.26 -12.38 -18.22
CA ASP A 311 -9.03 -13.02 -19.51
C ASP A 311 -8.00 -12.20 -20.29
N SER A 312 -6.86 -12.82 -20.60
CA SER A 312 -5.80 -12.20 -21.38
C SER A 312 -6.13 -12.22 -22.87
N LEU A 313 -6.09 -11.06 -23.52
CA LEU A 313 -6.24 -10.96 -24.97
C LEU A 313 -4.92 -11.28 -25.71
N MET A 314 -3.82 -11.41 -24.98
CA MET A 314 -2.47 -11.54 -25.53
C MET A 314 -1.92 -12.96 -25.45
N VAL A 315 -2.41 -13.77 -24.50
CA VAL A 315 -1.97 -15.16 -24.31
C VAL A 315 -3.19 -16.08 -24.39
N ASP A 316 -3.30 -16.83 -25.49
CA ASP A 316 -4.41 -17.75 -25.72
C ASP A 316 -4.55 -18.78 -24.59
N GLY A 317 -5.77 -18.91 -24.05
CA GLY A 317 -6.08 -19.79 -22.92
C GLY A 317 -5.64 -19.28 -21.54
N CYS A 318 -5.03 -18.09 -21.45
CA CYS A 318 -4.77 -17.44 -20.17
C CYS A 318 -6.03 -16.76 -19.63
N ALA A 319 -6.86 -17.56 -18.96
CA ALA A 319 -7.95 -17.08 -18.14
C ALA A 319 -7.85 -17.68 -16.73
N PHE A 320 -8.03 -16.84 -15.72
CA PHE A 320 -8.03 -17.22 -14.32
C PHE A 320 -9.04 -16.41 -13.53
N GLY A 321 -9.40 -16.89 -12.36
CA GLY A 321 -10.37 -16.23 -11.52
C GLY A 321 -10.34 -16.74 -10.10
N LEU A 322 -11.11 -16.07 -9.24
CA LEU A 322 -11.27 -16.46 -7.85
C LEU A 322 -12.44 -17.42 -7.65
N GLY A 323 -13.15 -17.83 -8.70
CA GLY A 323 -14.38 -18.64 -8.61
C GLY A 323 -14.26 -20.00 -7.89
N ALA A 324 -15.30 -20.82 -8.02
CA ALA A 324 -15.45 -22.05 -7.24
C ALA A 324 -14.32 -23.08 -7.42
N THR A 325 -13.62 -23.06 -8.56
CA THR A 325 -12.45 -23.91 -8.80
C THR A 325 -11.17 -23.10 -8.57
N PRO A 326 -10.41 -23.34 -7.49
CA PRO A 326 -9.18 -22.62 -7.22
C PRO A 326 -8.16 -22.84 -8.35
N VAL A 327 -7.50 -21.76 -8.79
CA VAL A 327 -6.40 -21.82 -9.75
C VAL A 327 -5.11 -22.04 -8.97
N SER A 328 -4.44 -23.17 -9.17
CA SER A 328 -3.13 -23.39 -8.55
C SER A 328 -2.04 -22.57 -9.25
N TRP A 329 -0.93 -22.32 -8.56
CA TRP A 329 0.24 -21.66 -9.14
C TRP A 329 0.78 -22.41 -10.37
N ARG A 330 0.81 -23.74 -10.32
CA ARG A 330 1.15 -24.58 -11.50
C ARG A 330 0.23 -24.28 -12.68
N THR A 331 -1.08 -24.29 -12.43
CA THR A 331 -2.09 -24.05 -13.45
C THR A 331 -1.94 -22.66 -14.07
N PHE A 332 -1.69 -21.64 -13.25
CA PHE A 332 -1.44 -20.29 -13.74
C PHE A 332 -0.17 -20.23 -14.61
N LYS A 333 0.97 -20.76 -14.14
CA LYS A 333 2.23 -20.76 -14.90
C LYS A 333 2.10 -21.46 -16.24
N GLU A 334 1.40 -22.59 -16.29
CA GLU A 334 1.21 -23.36 -17.52
C GLU A 334 0.33 -22.64 -18.54
N ARG A 335 -0.69 -21.90 -18.08
CA ARG A 335 -1.65 -21.20 -18.95
C ARG A 335 -1.19 -19.80 -19.38
N CYS A 336 -0.62 -19.04 -18.46
CA CYS A 336 -0.40 -17.61 -18.63
C CYS A 336 1.06 -17.23 -18.92
N LEU A 337 2.01 -18.14 -18.68
CA LEU A 337 3.42 -17.90 -18.91
C LEU A 337 3.97 -18.91 -19.93
N PRO A 338 4.13 -18.50 -21.21
CA PRO A 338 4.69 -19.34 -22.27
C PRO A 338 6.05 -19.92 -21.85
N GLU A 339 6.30 -21.19 -22.16
CA GLU A 339 7.46 -21.94 -21.68
C GLU A 339 8.80 -21.26 -22.02
N ASN A 340 8.88 -20.59 -23.18
CA ASN A 340 10.08 -19.91 -23.66
C ASN A 340 10.45 -18.64 -22.88
N ILE A 341 9.50 -18.03 -22.16
CA ILE A 341 9.74 -16.81 -21.35
C ILE A 341 9.43 -17.00 -19.87
N ARG A 342 8.85 -18.14 -19.48
CA ARG A 342 8.33 -18.39 -18.13
C ARG A 342 9.36 -18.09 -17.04
N GLU A 343 10.54 -18.68 -17.10
CA GLU A 343 11.55 -18.46 -16.06
C GLU A 343 12.06 -17.01 -16.05
N THR A 344 12.14 -16.35 -17.21
CA THR A 344 12.52 -14.93 -17.25
C THR A 344 11.46 -14.07 -16.57
N ALA A 345 10.18 -14.25 -16.92
CA ALA A 345 9.08 -13.53 -16.28
C ALA A 345 9.00 -13.81 -14.77
N LEU A 346 9.16 -15.08 -14.36
CA LEU A 346 9.15 -15.48 -12.95
C LEU A 346 10.38 -15.02 -12.16
N ASN A 347 11.51 -14.78 -12.81
CA ASN A 347 12.65 -14.19 -12.14
C ASN A 347 12.45 -12.69 -11.98
N GLN A 348 11.74 -12.04 -12.90
CA GLN A 348 11.56 -10.60 -12.88
C GLN A 348 10.53 -10.13 -11.85
N VAL A 349 9.46 -10.88 -11.58
CA VAL A 349 8.44 -10.52 -10.57
C VAL A 349 8.95 -10.47 -9.13
N GLN A 350 8.34 -9.62 -8.32
CA GLN A 350 8.57 -9.57 -6.87
C GLN A 350 7.66 -10.58 -6.16
N TYR A 351 8.21 -11.25 -5.14
CA TYR A 351 7.51 -12.19 -4.28
C TYR A 351 7.42 -11.60 -2.88
N ASP A 352 6.24 -11.15 -2.50
CA ASP A 352 5.98 -10.59 -1.18
C ASP A 352 5.28 -11.64 -0.31
N VAL A 353 5.92 -12.04 0.78
CA VAL A 353 5.37 -13.07 1.68
C VAL A 353 4.66 -12.37 2.82
N HIS A 354 3.36 -12.62 2.93
CA HIS A 354 2.52 -11.98 3.94
C HIS A 354 2.98 -12.32 5.36
N THR A 355 2.70 -11.44 6.31
CA THR A 355 3.13 -11.57 7.72
C THR A 355 2.76 -12.92 8.35
N MET A 356 1.63 -13.53 7.98
CA MET A 356 1.23 -14.88 8.43
C MET A 356 2.12 -16.01 7.89
N ARG A 357 2.93 -15.71 6.87
CA ARG A 357 3.79 -16.63 6.11
C ARG A 357 3.03 -17.81 5.51
N ASP A 358 1.74 -17.69 5.31
CA ASP A 358 0.89 -18.68 4.64
C ASP A 358 0.48 -18.23 3.23
N ALA A 359 0.74 -16.98 2.84
CA ALA A 359 0.46 -16.47 1.51
C ALA A 359 1.65 -15.74 0.90
N VAL A 360 1.73 -15.75 -0.42
CA VAL A 360 2.70 -14.98 -1.21
C VAL A 360 1.99 -14.23 -2.33
N ASP A 361 2.23 -12.94 -2.42
CA ASP A 361 1.84 -12.11 -3.55
C ASP A 361 2.94 -12.15 -4.61
N VAL A 362 2.54 -12.50 -5.82
CA VAL A 362 3.37 -12.44 -7.02
C VAL A 362 3.04 -11.13 -7.73
N ASN A 363 3.91 -10.13 -7.58
CA ASN A 363 3.72 -8.78 -8.07
C ASN A 363 4.25 -8.65 -9.50
N PHE A 364 3.33 -8.65 -10.45
CA PHE A 364 3.57 -8.20 -11.82
C PHE A 364 3.31 -6.69 -11.95
N ASN A 365 3.51 -6.12 -13.13
CA ASN A 365 3.42 -4.67 -13.31
C ASN A 365 2.00 -4.10 -13.17
N GLY A 366 1.01 -4.77 -13.75
CA GLY A 366 -0.40 -4.36 -13.73
C GLY A 366 -1.27 -5.20 -12.78
N LEU A 367 -0.75 -6.33 -12.31
CA LEU A 367 -1.44 -7.30 -11.48
C LEU A 367 -0.58 -7.80 -10.33
N ALA A 368 -1.14 -7.93 -9.13
CA ALA A 368 -0.58 -8.75 -8.06
C ALA A 368 -1.48 -9.95 -7.81
N LEU A 369 -0.89 -11.14 -7.77
CA LEU A 369 -1.61 -12.40 -7.60
C LEU A 369 -1.21 -13.05 -6.28
N GLY A 370 -2.13 -13.11 -5.33
CA GLY A 370 -1.89 -13.75 -4.04
C GLY A 370 -2.23 -15.23 -4.05
N PHE A 371 -1.25 -16.06 -3.71
CA PHE A 371 -1.37 -17.51 -3.60
C PHE A 371 -1.28 -17.95 -2.14
N LEU A 372 -2.28 -18.70 -1.69
CA LEU A 372 -2.37 -19.22 -0.33
C LEU A 372 -1.77 -20.63 -0.30
N ARG A 373 -0.83 -20.83 0.61
CA ARG A 373 -0.14 -22.08 0.86
C ARG A 373 -1.08 -23.11 1.46
N ASN A 374 -0.90 -24.35 1.04
CA ASN A 374 -1.53 -25.48 1.72
C ASN A 374 -1.03 -25.56 3.18
N GLY A 375 -1.92 -25.48 4.16
CA GLY A 375 -1.60 -25.49 5.59
C GLY A 375 -0.90 -26.75 6.11
N GLU A 376 -0.78 -27.81 5.30
CA GLU A 376 0.06 -28.98 5.59
C GLU A 376 1.57 -28.72 5.37
N LYS A 377 1.93 -27.62 4.70
CA LYS A 377 3.31 -27.27 4.36
C LYS A 377 3.92 -26.31 5.40
N PRO A 378 5.26 -26.27 5.50
CA PRO A 378 5.94 -25.27 6.33
C PRO A 378 5.62 -23.82 5.91
N PRO A 379 5.67 -22.86 6.84
CA PRO A 379 5.55 -21.44 6.53
C PRO A 379 6.54 -20.97 5.44
N LEU A 380 6.13 -19.97 4.68
CA LEU A 380 6.94 -19.28 3.69
C LEU A 380 8.07 -18.48 4.35
N LYS A 381 9.25 -18.50 3.73
CA LYS A 381 10.33 -17.54 4.01
C LYS A 381 10.17 -16.31 3.13
N ASP A 382 10.69 -15.17 3.53
CA ASP A 382 10.58 -13.94 2.72
C ASP A 382 11.23 -14.14 1.35
N GLY A 383 10.60 -13.57 0.31
CA GLY A 383 10.98 -13.77 -1.09
C GLY A 383 10.75 -15.20 -1.63
N GLN A 384 10.20 -16.12 -0.84
CA GLN A 384 9.93 -17.47 -1.32
C GLN A 384 8.77 -17.47 -2.33
N ARG A 385 8.96 -18.17 -3.45
CA ARG A 385 7.92 -18.37 -4.47
C ARG A 385 6.77 -19.25 -3.97
N PRO A 386 5.56 -19.11 -4.55
CA PRO A 386 4.50 -20.08 -4.33
C PRO A 386 4.94 -21.46 -4.82
N ASP A 387 4.52 -22.49 -4.10
CA ASP A 387 4.63 -23.87 -4.57
C ASP A 387 3.53 -24.13 -5.62
N ASP A 388 3.74 -25.13 -6.46
CA ASP A 388 2.83 -25.49 -7.56
C ASP A 388 1.36 -25.72 -7.16
N ASP A 389 1.13 -26.22 -5.94
CA ASP A 389 -0.19 -26.55 -5.42
C ASP A 389 -0.79 -25.44 -4.55
N ASP A 390 -0.05 -24.35 -4.33
CA ASP A 390 -0.59 -23.15 -3.68
C ASP A 390 -1.63 -22.52 -4.61
N TYR A 391 -2.71 -21.97 -4.06
CA TYR A 391 -3.88 -21.59 -4.85
C TYR A 391 -4.18 -20.10 -4.79
N LEU A 392 -4.61 -19.56 -5.92
CA LEU A 392 -4.98 -18.16 -6.08
C LEU A 392 -6.17 -17.85 -5.18
N TYR A 393 -6.01 -16.84 -4.34
CA TYR A 393 -7.05 -16.37 -3.43
C TYR A 393 -7.24 -14.84 -3.47
N SER A 394 -6.22 -14.11 -3.93
CA SER A 394 -6.22 -12.65 -4.04
C SER A 394 -5.81 -12.23 -5.43
N VAL A 395 -6.45 -11.21 -5.97
CA VAL A 395 -6.01 -10.49 -7.16
C VAL A 395 -6.11 -9.00 -6.89
N SER A 396 -5.01 -8.29 -7.04
CA SER A 396 -4.98 -6.84 -7.15
C SER A 396 -4.69 -6.44 -8.59
N PHE A 397 -5.39 -5.44 -9.10
CA PHE A 397 -5.11 -4.84 -10.41
C PHE A 397 -5.01 -3.33 -10.28
N TYR A 398 -4.11 -2.75 -11.07
CA TYR A 398 -3.72 -1.35 -10.96
C TYR A 398 -4.11 -0.55 -12.20
N ARG A 399 -4.14 0.79 -12.08
CA ARG A 399 -4.37 1.72 -13.20
C ARG A 399 -3.43 1.50 -14.39
N GLY A 400 -2.22 0.98 -14.16
CA GLY A 400 -1.27 0.65 -15.23
C GLY A 400 -1.67 -0.54 -16.09
N LEU A 401 -2.67 -1.33 -15.68
CA LEU A 401 -3.21 -2.43 -16.46
C LEU A 401 -4.22 -1.90 -17.49
N SER A 402 -3.96 -2.18 -18.76
CA SER A 402 -4.81 -1.77 -19.89
C SER A 402 -6.13 -2.54 -20.00
N ALA A 403 -6.37 -3.50 -19.11
CA ALA A 403 -7.53 -4.37 -19.16
C ALA A 403 -8.82 -3.58 -18.88
N GLU A 404 -9.83 -3.78 -19.73
CA GLU A 404 -11.15 -3.20 -19.49
C GLU A 404 -11.82 -3.90 -18.31
N VAL A 405 -12.32 -3.11 -17.35
CA VAL A 405 -13.01 -3.62 -16.18
C VAL A 405 -14.50 -3.42 -16.37
N GLN A 406 -15.27 -4.51 -16.39
CA GLN A 406 -16.70 -4.46 -16.67
C GLN A 406 -17.43 -3.51 -15.69
N GLU A 407 -17.13 -3.67 -14.41
CA GLU A 407 -17.74 -2.90 -13.33
C GLU A 407 -17.30 -1.43 -13.30
N PHE A 408 -16.22 -1.07 -14.02
CA PHE A 408 -15.76 0.31 -14.16
C PHE A 408 -16.37 0.97 -15.40
N ASN A 409 -17.67 1.30 -15.32
CA ASN A 409 -18.38 2.08 -16.32
C ASN A 409 -18.39 3.58 -15.92
N PRO A 410 -17.70 4.47 -16.66
CA PRO A 410 -17.55 5.88 -16.29
C PRO A 410 -18.87 6.62 -16.06
N TYR A 411 -19.83 6.51 -16.99
CA TYR A 411 -21.12 7.20 -16.88
C TYR A 411 -21.92 6.70 -15.67
N ARG A 412 -21.96 5.38 -15.46
CA ARG A 412 -22.67 4.78 -14.32
C ARG A 412 -22.05 5.17 -12.98
N LEU A 413 -20.72 5.12 -12.87
CA LEU A 413 -20.01 5.52 -11.66
C LEU A 413 -20.21 7.00 -11.36
N ALA A 414 -20.13 7.87 -12.37
CA ALA A 414 -20.41 9.29 -12.23
C ALA A 414 -21.83 9.56 -11.72
N THR A 415 -22.82 8.79 -12.20
CA THR A 415 -24.21 8.89 -11.76
C THR A 415 -24.40 8.50 -10.29
N VAL A 416 -23.82 7.38 -9.86
CA VAL A 416 -23.91 6.94 -8.46
C VAL A 416 -23.15 7.91 -7.55
N PHE A 417 -21.99 8.39 -8.00
CA PHE A 417 -21.21 9.42 -7.29
C PHE A 417 -22.01 10.70 -7.08
N ALA A 418 -22.60 11.24 -8.15
CA ALA A 418 -23.43 12.45 -8.08
C ALA A 418 -24.57 12.29 -7.05
N GLN A 419 -25.29 11.16 -7.07
CA GLN A 419 -26.36 10.88 -6.11
C GLN A 419 -25.86 10.83 -4.66
N LYS A 420 -24.77 10.11 -4.40
CA LYS A 420 -24.19 9.98 -3.06
C LYS A 420 -23.61 11.29 -2.56
N LEU A 421 -22.96 12.06 -3.43
CA LEU A 421 -22.39 13.35 -3.07
C LEU A 421 -23.49 14.38 -2.76
N SER A 422 -24.57 14.44 -3.55
CA SER A 422 -25.73 15.28 -3.22
C SER A 422 -26.36 14.89 -1.87
N ALA A 423 -26.50 13.59 -1.58
CA ALA A 423 -26.98 13.13 -0.28
C ALA A 423 -26.04 13.55 0.87
N ARG A 424 -24.73 13.39 0.68
CA ARG A 424 -23.72 13.80 1.67
C ARG A 424 -23.73 15.30 1.93
N LEU A 425 -23.83 16.11 0.88
CA LEU A 425 -23.94 17.57 1.02
C LEU A 425 -25.21 17.96 1.78
N ARG A 426 -26.33 17.28 1.55
CA ARG A 426 -27.56 17.47 2.33
C ARG A 426 -27.35 17.11 3.81
N ASP A 427 -26.76 15.95 4.08
CA ASP A 427 -26.53 15.44 5.44
C ASP A 427 -25.49 16.26 6.20
N SER A 428 -24.63 17.01 5.49
CA SER A 428 -23.67 17.94 6.08
C SER A 428 -24.34 19.19 6.68
N ILE A 429 -25.63 19.44 6.44
CA ILE A 429 -26.34 20.60 6.96
C ILE A 429 -26.80 20.32 8.40
N VAL A 430 -26.19 21.00 9.36
CA VAL A 430 -26.50 20.94 10.78
C VAL A 430 -27.57 21.98 11.13
N ALA A 431 -28.61 21.55 11.84
CA ALA A 431 -29.65 22.45 12.34
C ALA A 431 -29.17 23.28 13.55
N THR A 432 -28.42 24.36 13.30
CA THR A 432 -27.76 25.16 14.35
C THR A 432 -28.56 26.39 14.77
N GLY A 433 -29.79 26.25 15.29
CA GLY A 433 -30.55 27.37 15.87
C GLY A 433 -30.75 28.60 14.95
N ALA A 434 -30.44 28.44 13.66
CA ALA A 434 -30.43 29.46 12.64
C ALA A 434 -31.86 29.79 12.22
N SER A 435 -32.05 31.00 11.70
CA SER A 435 -33.37 31.43 11.21
C SER A 435 -33.74 30.76 9.89
N THR A 436 -32.74 30.26 9.18
CA THR A 436 -32.87 29.57 7.90
C THR A 436 -33.27 28.10 8.11
N PRO A 437 -34.39 27.62 7.54
CA PRO A 437 -34.72 26.20 7.54
C PRO A 437 -33.66 25.38 6.78
N VAL A 438 -33.34 24.17 7.26
CA VAL A 438 -32.39 23.24 6.59
C VAL A 438 -32.73 23.05 5.10
N SER A 439 -34.02 22.94 4.77
CA SER A 439 -34.50 22.78 3.39
C SER A 439 -34.32 24.00 2.49
N ALA A 440 -33.96 25.16 3.04
CA ALA A 440 -33.67 26.38 2.28
C ALA A 440 -32.18 26.58 2.05
N HIS A 441 -31.32 25.71 2.58
CA HIS A 441 -29.88 25.78 2.36
C HIS A 441 -29.54 25.41 0.90
N PRO A 442 -28.63 26.12 0.21
CA PRO A 442 -28.28 25.85 -1.20
C PRO A 442 -27.82 24.41 -1.47
N PHE A 443 -27.19 23.76 -0.49
CA PHE A 443 -26.75 22.38 -0.61
C PHE A 443 -27.81 21.30 -0.29
N TYR A 444 -29.03 21.67 0.09
CA TYR A 444 -30.05 20.69 0.46
C TYR A 444 -30.50 19.83 -0.73
N ASP A 445 -30.64 20.42 -1.91
CA ASP A 445 -30.98 19.75 -3.18
C ASP A 445 -29.94 20.11 -4.26
N TYR A 446 -28.65 20.03 -3.90
CA TYR A 446 -27.56 20.42 -4.79
C TYR A 446 -27.52 19.55 -6.06
N PRO A 447 -27.71 20.14 -7.25
CA PRO A 447 -27.68 19.38 -8.50
C PRO A 447 -26.24 19.10 -8.92
N ILE A 448 -25.98 17.86 -9.34
CA ILE A 448 -24.69 17.46 -9.93
C ILE A 448 -25.00 16.85 -11.29
N ASP A 449 -24.71 17.60 -12.35
CA ASP A 449 -24.98 17.18 -13.72
C ASP A 449 -23.90 16.21 -14.21
N VAL A 450 -24.32 15.02 -14.66
CA VAL A 450 -23.43 14.01 -15.24
C VAL A 450 -23.33 14.25 -16.75
N PRO A 451 -22.13 14.49 -17.30
CA PRO A 451 -21.95 14.77 -18.72
C PRO A 451 -22.35 13.57 -19.59
N GLU A 452 -23.13 13.81 -20.65
CA GLU A 452 -23.46 12.80 -21.67
C GLU A 452 -22.23 12.31 -22.46
N GLY A 453 -21.12 13.06 -22.43
CA GLY A 453 -19.87 12.70 -23.08
C GLY A 453 -19.04 11.63 -22.36
N LEU A 454 -19.45 11.21 -21.16
CA LEU A 454 -18.82 10.08 -20.48
C LEU A 454 -19.18 8.77 -21.18
N THR A 455 -18.21 7.86 -21.32
CA THR A 455 -18.43 6.57 -21.95
C THR A 455 -19.39 5.71 -21.14
N ASP A 456 -20.42 5.16 -21.81
CA ASP A 456 -21.33 4.16 -21.24
C ASP A 456 -20.90 2.75 -21.65
N GLY A 457 -19.80 2.28 -21.03
CA GLY A 457 -19.24 0.95 -21.28
C GLY A 457 -18.08 0.63 -20.35
N PRO A 458 -17.62 -0.64 -20.34
CA PRO A 458 -16.41 -1.04 -19.62
C PRO A 458 -15.22 -0.18 -19.98
N SER A 459 -14.32 0.01 -19.02
CA SER A 459 -13.13 0.82 -19.19
C SER A 459 -12.03 0.31 -18.28
N ALA A 460 -10.77 0.53 -18.66
CA ALA A 460 -9.66 0.42 -17.71
C ALA A 460 -9.86 1.38 -16.53
N LEU A 461 -9.19 1.11 -15.41
CA LEU A 461 -9.17 2.02 -14.26
C LEU A 461 -8.51 3.34 -14.66
N ARG A 462 -9.28 4.43 -14.73
CA ARG A 462 -8.77 5.75 -15.11
C ARG A 462 -9.63 6.87 -14.55
N GLU A 463 -9.16 8.10 -14.72
CA GLU A 463 -9.94 9.30 -14.47
C GLU A 463 -11.26 9.26 -15.25
N LEU A 464 -12.33 9.77 -14.64
CA LEU A 464 -13.61 9.92 -15.32
C LEU A 464 -13.54 11.14 -16.24
N SER A 465 -12.96 10.95 -17.43
CA SER A 465 -12.79 12.02 -18.41
C SER A 465 -13.85 12.00 -19.50
N TYR A 466 -14.26 13.18 -19.95
CA TYR A 466 -15.15 13.37 -21.11
C TYR A 466 -14.62 14.50 -21.99
N VAL A 467 -15.14 14.60 -23.21
CA VAL A 467 -14.84 15.73 -24.10
C VAL A 467 -16.02 16.70 -24.08
N ASP A 468 -15.76 17.97 -23.78
CA ASP A 468 -16.80 19.00 -23.74
C ASP A 468 -17.29 19.42 -25.14
N GLU A 469 -18.30 20.29 -25.20
CA GLU A 469 -18.87 20.80 -26.46
C GLU A 469 -17.86 21.52 -27.38
N TYR A 470 -16.69 21.89 -26.85
CA TYR A 470 -15.60 22.55 -27.58
C TYR A 470 -14.49 21.58 -28.00
N GLY A 471 -14.66 20.28 -27.78
CA GLY A 471 -13.64 19.28 -28.10
C GLY A 471 -12.49 19.24 -27.08
N ARG A 472 -12.66 19.81 -25.88
CA ARG A 472 -11.60 19.81 -24.86
C ARG A 472 -11.82 18.67 -23.86
N PRO A 473 -10.78 17.92 -23.49
CA PRO A 473 -10.88 16.92 -22.44
C PRO A 473 -11.13 17.61 -21.09
N GLN A 474 -12.08 17.08 -20.33
CA GLN A 474 -12.44 17.50 -18.99
C GLN A 474 -12.41 16.30 -18.05
N GLU A 475 -11.99 16.51 -16.81
CA GLU A 475 -12.02 15.52 -15.75
C GLU A 475 -13.22 15.81 -14.83
N PHE A 476 -14.09 14.81 -14.64
CA PHE A 476 -15.41 14.99 -14.04
C PHE A 476 -15.35 15.25 -12.52
N ILE A 477 -14.65 14.42 -11.75
CA ILE A 477 -14.67 14.47 -10.27
C ILE A 477 -14.09 15.79 -9.77
N GLY A 478 -12.91 16.18 -10.25
CA GLY A 478 -12.28 17.44 -9.89
C GLY A 478 -13.06 18.65 -10.41
N SER A 479 -13.80 18.56 -11.52
CA SER A 479 -14.71 19.64 -11.92
C SER A 479 -15.87 19.84 -10.93
N VAL A 480 -16.46 18.75 -10.43
CA VAL A 480 -17.53 18.78 -9.42
C VAL A 480 -17.01 19.33 -8.09
N VAL A 481 -15.83 18.88 -7.64
CA VAL A 481 -15.19 19.39 -6.42
C VAL A 481 -14.93 20.89 -6.50
N ARG A 482 -14.35 21.38 -7.61
CA ARG A 482 -14.10 22.81 -7.82
C ARG A 482 -15.39 23.63 -7.83
N GLN A 483 -16.47 23.10 -8.42
CA GLN A 483 -17.78 23.77 -8.43
C GLN A 483 -18.35 23.89 -7.02
N ILE A 484 -18.32 22.80 -6.22
CA ILE A 484 -18.80 22.82 -4.83
C ILE A 484 -18.03 23.83 -3.98
N TRP A 485 -16.71 23.94 -4.17
CA TRP A 485 -15.92 24.95 -3.46
C TRP A 485 -16.27 26.37 -3.86
N ALA A 486 -16.48 26.63 -5.16
CA ALA A 486 -16.94 27.93 -5.62
C ALA A 486 -18.29 28.30 -4.97
N ASP A 487 -19.25 27.36 -4.97
CA ASP A 487 -20.58 27.59 -4.41
C ASP A 487 -20.55 27.72 -2.87
N TYR A 488 -19.64 27.01 -2.20
CA TYR A 488 -19.38 27.17 -0.77
C TYR A 488 -18.85 28.56 -0.44
N ASP A 489 -17.92 29.08 -1.25
CA ASP A 489 -17.35 30.42 -1.07
C ASP A 489 -18.39 31.53 -1.32
N GLU A 490 -19.46 31.25 -2.07
CA GLU A 490 -20.60 32.16 -2.26
C GLU A 490 -21.65 32.13 -1.12
N LEU A 491 -21.59 31.15 -0.21
CA LEU A 491 -22.51 31.07 0.92
C LEU A 491 -22.39 32.29 1.86
N THR A 492 -23.52 32.72 2.41
CA THR A 492 -23.55 33.70 3.51
C THR A 492 -22.94 33.11 4.79
N ASP A 493 -22.51 33.97 5.72
CA ASP A 493 -21.94 33.50 7.00
C ASP A 493 -22.94 32.64 7.80
N GLU A 494 -24.24 32.95 7.76
CA GLU A 494 -25.28 32.13 8.41
C GLU A 494 -25.35 30.73 7.77
N GLN A 495 -25.32 30.65 6.44
CA GLN A 495 -25.32 29.36 5.73
C GLN A 495 -24.03 28.56 6.00
N ARG A 496 -22.86 29.21 6.01
CA ARG A 496 -21.60 28.53 6.34
C ARG A 496 -21.56 27.98 7.77
N LEU A 497 -22.27 28.61 8.72
CA LEU A 497 -22.41 28.09 10.09
C LEU A 497 -23.40 26.93 10.20
N MET A 498 -24.23 26.71 9.18
CA MET A 498 -25.16 25.60 9.11
C MET A 498 -24.59 24.36 8.41
N ILE A 499 -23.40 24.43 7.81
CA ILE A 499 -22.83 23.31 7.06
C ILE A 499 -21.55 22.81 7.75
N ASP A 500 -21.31 21.51 7.69
CA ASP A 500 -20.06 20.91 8.12
C ASP A 500 -18.87 21.54 7.36
N PRO A 501 -17.89 22.15 8.05
CA PRO A 501 -16.73 22.76 7.41
C PRO A 501 -15.87 21.77 6.61
N ARG A 502 -16.02 20.46 6.84
CA ARG A 502 -15.36 19.41 6.06
C ARG A 502 -15.76 19.40 4.59
N VAL A 503 -16.86 20.04 4.20
CA VAL A 503 -17.23 20.23 2.79
C VAL A 503 -16.14 20.96 1.98
N ARG A 504 -15.27 21.73 2.65
CA ARG A 504 -14.08 22.31 2.00
C ARG A 504 -12.93 21.32 1.79
N GLY A 505 -12.96 20.18 2.46
CA GLY A 505 -11.97 19.11 2.33
C GLY A 505 -12.25 18.28 1.08
N GLU A 506 -11.23 18.13 0.24
CA GLU A 506 -11.35 17.38 -1.01
C GLU A 506 -11.70 15.91 -0.78
N VAL A 507 -11.05 15.28 0.18
CA VAL A 507 -11.31 13.89 0.61
C VAL A 507 -12.78 13.69 0.95
N TYR A 508 -13.37 14.59 1.75
CA TYR A 508 -14.77 14.50 2.17
C TYR A 508 -15.74 14.45 0.98
N LEU A 509 -15.41 15.17 -0.09
CA LEU A 509 -16.19 15.21 -1.34
C LEU A 509 -15.90 14.03 -2.27
N ILE A 510 -14.76 13.34 -2.12
CA ILE A 510 -14.32 12.22 -2.99
C ILE A 510 -14.70 10.85 -2.42
N GLU A 511 -14.74 10.70 -1.12
CA GLU A 511 -15.20 9.45 -0.47
C GLU A 511 -16.53 8.88 -1.04
N PRO A 512 -17.56 9.67 -1.44
CA PRO A 512 -18.74 9.15 -2.13
C PRO A 512 -18.43 8.44 -3.46
N PHE A 513 -17.37 8.86 -4.16
CA PHE A 513 -16.91 8.20 -5.38
C PHE A 513 -16.25 6.86 -5.06
N VAL A 514 -15.45 6.79 -3.99
CA VAL A 514 -14.86 5.54 -3.51
C VAL A 514 -15.95 4.56 -3.08
N GLU A 515 -16.98 5.02 -2.38
CA GLU A 515 -18.16 4.21 -2.09
C GLU A 515 -18.88 3.72 -3.35
N ALA A 516 -19.05 4.58 -4.36
CA ALA A 516 -19.67 4.21 -5.63
C ALA A 516 -18.85 3.12 -6.35
N ALA A 517 -17.53 3.24 -6.33
CA ALA A 517 -16.62 2.23 -6.88
C ALA A 517 -16.75 0.90 -6.13
N LEU A 518 -16.71 0.91 -4.78
CA LEU A 518 -16.93 -0.28 -3.96
C LEU A 518 -18.25 -0.98 -4.31
N GLU A 519 -19.35 -0.22 -4.45
CA GLU A 519 -20.66 -0.78 -4.78
C GLU A 519 -20.72 -1.38 -6.17
N ALA A 520 -20.09 -0.73 -7.15
CA ALA A 520 -20.00 -1.22 -8.52
C ALA A 520 -19.21 -2.54 -8.57
N PHE A 521 -18.03 -2.57 -7.94
CA PHE A 521 -17.17 -3.74 -7.89
C PHE A 521 -17.76 -4.89 -7.06
N ALA A 522 -18.56 -4.58 -6.03
CA ALA A 522 -19.27 -5.58 -5.25
C ALA A 522 -20.51 -6.16 -5.96
N ALA A 523 -20.86 -5.64 -7.14
CA ALA A 523 -22.10 -5.97 -7.83
C ALA A 523 -23.34 -5.92 -6.92
N GLY A 524 -23.39 -5.00 -5.95
CA GLY A 524 -24.49 -4.89 -4.97
C GLY A 524 -24.45 -5.87 -3.78
N ALA A 525 -23.51 -6.82 -3.71
CA ALA A 525 -23.34 -7.70 -2.55
C ALA A 525 -22.95 -6.93 -1.26
N GLY A 526 -22.36 -5.75 -1.42
CA GLY A 526 -22.02 -4.85 -0.31
C GLY A 526 -23.20 -4.10 0.33
N ALA A 527 -24.44 -4.39 -0.06
CA ALA A 527 -25.64 -3.79 0.56
C ALA A 527 -26.31 -4.72 1.60
N ASP A 528 -25.79 -5.94 1.81
CA ASP A 528 -26.29 -6.85 2.84
C ASP A 528 -26.01 -6.28 4.24
N ALA A 529 -26.92 -6.49 5.20
CA ALA A 529 -26.77 -6.06 6.58
C ALA A 529 -25.55 -6.71 7.28
N ASN A 530 -25.05 -7.83 6.76
CA ASN A 530 -23.85 -8.52 7.23
C ASN A 530 -22.58 -8.09 6.49
N SER A 531 -22.68 -7.17 5.53
CA SER A 531 -21.50 -6.58 4.92
C SER A 531 -20.90 -5.53 5.86
N PHE A 532 -19.59 -5.46 5.87
CA PHE A 532 -18.83 -4.45 6.59
C PHE A 532 -18.14 -3.55 5.57
N ARG A 533 -18.34 -2.25 5.69
CA ARG A 533 -17.78 -1.25 4.77
C ARG A 533 -17.19 -0.11 5.58
N PHE A 534 -16.04 0.37 5.14
CA PHE A 534 -15.58 1.69 5.54
C PHE A 534 -14.88 2.39 4.38
N VAL A 535 -14.88 3.71 4.42
CA VAL A 535 -14.03 4.55 3.59
C VAL A 535 -13.26 5.46 4.54
N ALA A 536 -11.96 5.60 4.32
CA ALA A 536 -11.11 6.45 5.14
C ALA A 536 -10.07 7.15 4.27
N ALA A 537 -9.67 8.35 4.67
CA ALA A 537 -8.51 9.02 4.13
C ALA A 537 -7.22 8.49 4.77
N THR A 538 -6.10 8.67 4.09
CA THR A 538 -4.80 8.67 4.76
C THR A 538 -4.61 9.98 5.53
N ASP A 539 -3.76 9.97 6.56
CA ASP A 539 -3.52 11.18 7.39
C ASP A 539 -2.91 12.34 6.59
N ASP A 540 -2.19 12.05 5.50
CA ASP A 540 -1.66 13.06 4.57
C ASP A 540 -2.70 13.55 3.55
N GLN A 541 -3.92 13.01 3.60
CA GLN A 541 -5.06 13.28 2.73
C GLN A 541 -4.74 13.14 1.24
N ARG A 542 -3.77 12.29 0.88
CA ARG A 542 -3.45 12.02 -0.53
C ARG A 542 -4.24 10.88 -1.13
N TRP A 543 -4.82 10.05 -0.27
CA TRP A 543 -5.55 8.86 -0.65
C TRP A 543 -6.90 8.81 0.04
N SER A 544 -7.87 8.22 -0.65
CA SER A 544 -9.10 7.72 -0.05
C SER A 544 -9.18 6.23 -0.32
N LEU A 545 -9.17 5.46 0.77
CA LEU A 545 -9.19 4.01 0.78
C LEU A 545 -10.61 3.54 1.05
N GLY A 546 -11.12 2.68 0.18
CA GLY A 546 -12.38 2.00 0.36
C GLY A 546 -12.14 0.54 0.72
N TYR A 547 -12.85 0.05 1.72
CA TYR A 547 -12.87 -1.35 2.09
C TYR A 547 -14.29 -1.87 2.18
N LEU A 548 -14.49 -3.07 1.67
CA LEU A 548 -15.73 -3.80 1.78
C LEU A 548 -15.43 -5.28 2.05
N HIS A 549 -16.04 -5.80 3.10
CA HIS A 549 -16.08 -7.22 3.42
C HIS A 549 -17.54 -7.69 3.36
N PHE A 550 -17.80 -8.81 2.71
CA PHE A 550 -19.14 -9.37 2.60
C PHE A 550 -19.04 -10.87 2.35
N ARG A 551 -20.17 -11.57 2.38
CA ARG A 551 -20.27 -12.99 2.00
C ARG A 551 -21.15 -13.13 0.77
N ASP A 552 -20.79 -14.02 -0.14
CA ASP A 552 -21.65 -14.34 -1.29
C ASP A 552 -22.88 -15.16 -0.87
N ALA A 553 -23.73 -15.48 -1.84
CA ALA A 553 -24.94 -16.28 -1.61
C ALA A 553 -24.66 -17.70 -1.06
N GLN A 554 -23.42 -18.18 -1.18
CA GLN A 554 -22.96 -19.47 -0.66
C GLN A 554 -22.27 -19.33 0.71
N GLY A 555 -22.19 -18.11 1.26
CA GLY A 555 -21.55 -17.82 2.54
C GLY A 555 -20.02 -17.68 2.46
N VAL A 556 -19.44 -17.71 1.25
CA VAL A 556 -18.00 -17.54 1.06
C VAL A 556 -17.64 -16.07 1.23
N PRO A 557 -16.69 -15.73 2.11
CA PRO A 557 -16.33 -14.34 2.30
C PRO A 557 -15.48 -13.81 1.17
N TYR A 558 -15.70 -12.52 0.91
CA TYR A 558 -14.93 -11.71 -0.01
C TYR A 558 -14.47 -10.45 0.70
N ARG A 559 -13.26 -10.02 0.34
CA ARG A 559 -12.77 -8.67 0.64
C ARG A 559 -12.55 -7.93 -0.65
N LEU A 560 -12.89 -6.66 -0.62
CA LEU A 560 -12.68 -5.75 -1.70
C LEU A 560 -12.04 -4.49 -1.15
N PHE A 561 -10.91 -4.11 -1.73
CA PHE A 561 -10.25 -2.85 -1.43
C PHE A 561 -10.20 -2.02 -2.70
N THR A 562 -10.43 -0.73 -2.55
CA THR A 562 -10.26 0.25 -3.63
C THR A 562 -9.39 1.37 -3.11
N ASN A 563 -8.51 1.87 -3.97
CA ASN A 563 -7.67 3.00 -3.64
C ASN A 563 -7.94 4.13 -4.63
N TYR A 564 -8.33 5.30 -4.14
CA TYR A 564 -8.40 6.53 -4.90
C TYR A 564 -7.26 7.45 -4.52
N LYS A 565 -6.54 7.97 -5.51
CA LYS A 565 -5.43 8.90 -5.29
C LYS A 565 -5.80 10.31 -5.77
N LEU A 566 -5.66 11.29 -4.89
CA LEU A 566 -6.17 12.65 -5.13
C LEU A 566 -5.42 13.40 -6.23
N ASP A 567 -4.10 13.23 -6.34
CA ASP A 567 -3.30 13.88 -7.39
C ASP A 567 -3.61 13.32 -8.78
N GLN A 568 -3.96 12.02 -8.85
CA GLN A 568 -4.30 11.29 -10.07
C GLN A 568 -5.80 11.30 -10.39
N ARG A 569 -6.66 11.78 -9.49
CA ARG A 569 -8.11 11.88 -9.65
C ARG A 569 -8.81 10.58 -10.09
N ALA A 570 -8.26 9.43 -9.71
CA ALA A 570 -8.71 8.15 -10.20
C ALA A 570 -8.64 7.06 -9.12
N ILE A 571 -9.40 5.99 -9.35
CA ILE A 571 -9.13 4.69 -8.72
C ILE A 571 -7.83 4.15 -9.31
N THR A 572 -6.84 3.89 -8.46
CA THR A 572 -5.49 3.49 -8.86
C THR A 572 -5.24 2.01 -8.64
N ALA A 573 -5.97 1.41 -7.72
CA ALA A 573 -5.86 -0.01 -7.40
C ALA A 573 -7.22 -0.55 -6.93
N VAL A 574 -7.47 -1.80 -7.29
CA VAL A 574 -8.57 -2.60 -6.74
C VAL A 574 -8.00 -3.97 -6.37
N MET A 575 -8.26 -4.41 -5.14
CA MET A 575 -7.93 -5.76 -4.68
C MET A 575 -9.20 -6.51 -4.38
N VAL A 576 -9.27 -7.76 -4.85
CA VAL A 576 -10.35 -8.70 -4.57
C VAL A 576 -9.74 -9.95 -3.97
N GLU A 577 -10.28 -10.37 -2.84
CA GLU A 577 -9.88 -11.60 -2.18
C GLU A 577 -11.09 -12.46 -1.91
N ARG A 578 -10.88 -13.78 -1.96
CA ARG A 578 -11.92 -14.75 -1.70
C ARG A 578 -11.49 -15.84 -0.72
N GLY A 579 -12.46 -16.31 0.06
CA GLY A 579 -12.34 -17.48 0.92
C GLY A 579 -11.83 -17.13 2.30
N GLN A 580 -11.51 -18.16 3.08
CA GLN A 580 -11.09 -18.05 4.47
C GLN A 580 -9.61 -18.46 4.60
N SER A 581 -8.90 -17.89 5.57
CA SER A 581 -7.63 -18.46 6.06
C SER A 581 -7.90 -19.55 7.11
N ALA A 582 -6.86 -20.27 7.53
CA ALA A 582 -6.99 -21.21 8.64
C ALA A 582 -7.41 -20.50 9.96
N VAL A 583 -6.95 -19.26 10.16
CA VAL A 583 -7.36 -18.42 11.30
C VAL A 583 -8.84 -18.06 11.20
N ASP A 584 -9.33 -17.66 10.03
CA ASP A 584 -10.75 -17.30 9.89
C ASP A 584 -11.66 -18.50 10.10
N ASN A 585 -11.28 -19.67 9.59
CA ASN A 585 -12.03 -20.91 9.82
C ASN A 585 -12.14 -21.21 11.32
N PHE A 586 -11.04 -21.06 12.06
CA PHE A 586 -11.04 -21.22 13.50
C PHE A 586 -11.98 -20.22 14.18
N ILE A 587 -11.87 -18.94 13.84
CA ILE A 587 -12.68 -17.86 14.43
C ILE A 587 -14.17 -18.04 14.09
N ASP A 588 -14.51 -18.49 12.88
CA ASP A 588 -15.89 -18.78 12.48
C ASP A 588 -16.47 -19.97 13.25
N ILE A 589 -15.72 -21.09 13.37
CA ILE A 589 -16.13 -22.25 14.19
C ILE A 589 -16.37 -21.81 15.63
N TRP A 590 -15.42 -21.06 16.21
CA TRP A 590 -15.53 -20.52 17.55
C TRP A 590 -16.79 -19.65 17.70
N ARG A 591 -17.01 -18.72 16.78
CA ARG A 591 -18.18 -17.82 16.79
C ARG A 591 -19.47 -18.62 16.76
N ASP A 592 -19.57 -19.62 15.90
CA ASP A 592 -20.77 -20.42 15.76
C ASP A 592 -21.04 -21.26 17.02
N MET A 593 -19.99 -21.78 17.68
CA MET A 593 -20.11 -22.44 18.98
C MET A 593 -20.59 -21.48 20.08
N VAL A 594 -20.01 -20.28 20.15
CA VAL A 594 -20.42 -19.25 21.12
C VAL A 594 -21.86 -18.81 20.89
N ARG A 595 -22.23 -18.50 19.64
CA ARG A 595 -23.61 -18.16 19.22
C ARG A 595 -24.60 -19.24 19.66
N ALA A 596 -24.26 -20.52 19.47
CA ALA A 596 -25.10 -21.63 19.89
C ALA A 596 -25.24 -21.73 21.41
N ALA A 597 -24.18 -21.45 22.17
CA ALA A 597 -24.17 -21.55 23.62
C ALA A 597 -24.99 -20.43 24.31
N ILE A 598 -24.97 -19.21 23.77
CA ILE A 598 -25.58 -18.03 24.42
C ILE A 598 -26.90 -17.56 23.79
N GLY A 599 -27.24 -18.03 22.58
CA GLY A 599 -28.54 -17.79 21.94
C GLY A 599 -28.74 -16.39 21.35
N GLY A 600 -27.79 -15.87 20.56
CA GLY A 600 -27.94 -14.60 19.85
C GLY A 600 -26.84 -14.32 18.82
N ASP A 601 -27.09 -13.39 17.89
CA ASP A 601 -26.07 -12.93 16.94
C ASP A 601 -24.93 -12.22 17.68
N TYR A 602 -23.72 -12.75 17.50
CA TYR A 602 -22.54 -12.31 18.22
C TYR A 602 -21.64 -11.52 17.27
N PRO A 603 -21.44 -10.21 17.49
CA PRO A 603 -20.43 -9.46 16.74
C PRO A 603 -19.07 -10.08 17.02
N TYR A 604 -18.21 -10.07 16.00
CA TYR A 604 -16.92 -10.75 16.03
C TYR A 604 -16.05 -10.36 17.23
N TYR A 605 -16.23 -9.16 17.83
CA TYR A 605 -15.44 -8.69 18.97
C TYR A 605 -16.21 -7.74 19.90
N MET A 606 -17.20 -8.22 20.66
CA MET A 606 -17.75 -7.40 21.76
C MET A 606 -16.99 -7.60 23.07
N ALA A 607 -16.24 -6.57 23.45
CA ALA A 607 -15.65 -6.36 24.78
C ALA A 607 -16.70 -6.13 25.89
N SER A 608 -17.93 -6.64 25.78
CA SER A 608 -18.90 -6.46 26.87
C SER A 608 -18.51 -7.35 28.06
N ASP A 609 -18.58 -6.84 29.30
CA ASP A 609 -18.19 -7.60 30.50
C ASP A 609 -18.99 -8.90 30.69
N ALA A 610 -20.15 -9.01 30.04
CA ALA A 610 -20.98 -10.21 30.01
C ALA A 610 -20.40 -11.34 29.13
N ALA A 611 -19.53 -11.00 28.17
CA ALA A 611 -18.87 -11.91 27.22
C ALA A 611 -17.54 -12.50 27.74
N LEU A 612 -16.96 -11.92 28.80
CA LEU A 612 -15.63 -12.29 29.30
C LEU A 612 -15.62 -13.59 30.10
N ARG A 613 -16.76 -14.06 30.62
CA ARG A 613 -16.79 -15.33 31.36
C ARG A 613 -16.79 -16.52 30.40
N GLY A 614 -15.58 -17.00 30.11
CA GLY A 614 -15.35 -18.22 29.35
C GLY A 614 -15.05 -18.00 27.88
N ASN A 615 -14.84 -16.78 27.40
CA ASN A 615 -14.30 -16.58 26.05
C ASN A 615 -12.80 -16.98 26.04
N PRO A 616 -12.41 -18.11 25.43
CA PRO A 616 -11.04 -18.60 25.49
C PRO A 616 -10.08 -17.69 24.70
N ILE A 617 -10.55 -16.99 23.67
CA ILE A 617 -9.74 -16.07 22.85
C ILE A 617 -10.01 -14.58 23.17
N GLY A 618 -10.78 -14.32 24.23
CA GLY A 618 -11.07 -12.97 24.72
C GLY A 618 -10.07 -12.48 25.76
N LEU A 619 -10.25 -11.25 26.23
CA LEU A 619 -9.47 -10.71 27.34
C LEU A 619 -9.62 -11.62 28.59
N ALA A 620 -8.50 -11.92 29.27
CA ALA A 620 -8.39 -12.92 30.33
C ALA A 620 -8.68 -14.38 29.91
N GLY A 621 -8.87 -14.65 28.62
CA GLY A 621 -8.99 -16.00 28.07
C GLY A 621 -7.65 -16.74 28.05
N SER A 622 -7.71 -18.07 28.03
CA SER A 622 -6.54 -18.97 28.04
C SER A 622 -6.41 -19.83 26.78
N GLY A 623 -7.20 -19.55 25.73
CA GLY A 623 -7.32 -20.36 24.53
C GLY A 623 -6.20 -20.19 23.51
N ILE A 624 -5.18 -19.38 23.81
CA ILE A 624 -4.01 -19.20 22.95
C ILE A 624 -2.78 -19.68 23.72
N HIS A 625 -2.23 -20.82 23.30
CA HIS A 625 -1.03 -21.40 23.91
C HIS A 625 0.16 -21.27 22.98
N VAL A 626 1.20 -20.54 23.40
CA VAL A 626 2.45 -20.44 22.65
C VAL A 626 3.29 -21.69 22.90
N LEU A 627 3.51 -22.49 21.86
CA LEU A 627 4.23 -23.77 21.94
C LEU A 627 5.74 -23.62 21.68
N SER A 628 6.09 -22.80 20.70
CA SER A 628 7.49 -22.50 20.33
C SER A 628 7.57 -21.19 19.55
N ALA A 629 8.77 -20.60 19.47
CA ALA A 629 9.03 -19.40 18.70
C ALA A 629 10.17 -19.63 17.71
N ASP A 630 10.03 -19.09 16.51
CA ASP A 630 11.11 -18.93 15.54
C ASP A 630 11.44 -17.44 15.44
N ARG A 631 12.55 -17.06 16.09
CA ARG A 631 13.04 -15.67 16.14
C ARG A 631 13.68 -15.20 14.84
N GLN A 632 14.01 -16.11 13.92
CA GLN A 632 14.55 -15.72 12.62
C GLN A 632 13.43 -15.28 11.68
N LEU A 633 12.25 -15.90 11.82
CA LEU A 633 11.09 -15.63 10.99
C LEU A 633 10.05 -14.73 11.67
N ASP A 634 10.28 -14.34 12.92
CA ASP A 634 9.31 -13.67 13.81
C ASP A 634 7.94 -14.35 13.80
N THR A 635 7.97 -15.66 14.04
CA THR A 635 6.75 -16.49 14.14
C THR A 635 6.65 -17.23 15.46
N LEU A 636 5.40 -17.51 15.84
CA LEU A 636 5.03 -18.34 16.97
C LEU A 636 4.24 -19.55 16.46
N LYS A 637 4.62 -20.74 16.92
CA LYS A 637 3.76 -21.91 16.84
C LYS A 637 2.79 -21.85 18.01
N VAL A 638 1.50 -21.75 17.72
CA VAL A 638 0.44 -21.62 18.73
C VAL A 638 -0.55 -22.78 18.63
N ALA A 639 -1.09 -23.21 19.77
CA ALA A 639 -2.30 -24.02 19.83
C ALA A 639 -3.46 -23.11 20.22
N LEU A 640 -4.50 -23.12 19.39
CA LEU A 640 -5.77 -22.45 19.64
C LEU A 640 -6.76 -23.48 20.17
N ASP A 641 -7.31 -23.22 21.36
CA ASP A 641 -8.22 -24.11 22.06
C ASP A 641 -9.60 -23.45 22.25
N ILE A 642 -10.66 -24.22 22.00
CA ILE A 642 -12.06 -23.82 22.18
C ILE A 642 -12.66 -24.63 23.33
N ASP A 643 -12.15 -24.43 24.54
CA ASP A 643 -12.73 -25.04 25.74
C ASP A 643 -14.01 -24.26 26.15
N PHE A 644 -15.06 -24.34 25.31
CA PHE A 644 -16.32 -23.64 25.58
C PHE A 644 -17.60 -24.28 25.01
N PRO A 645 -18.60 -24.60 25.86
CA PRO A 645 -18.47 -24.92 27.28
C PRO A 645 -17.78 -26.28 27.46
N PRO A 646 -17.11 -26.55 28.60
CA PRO A 646 -16.51 -27.84 28.86
C PRO A 646 -17.60 -28.92 28.98
N ASP A 647 -17.90 -29.59 27.87
CA ASP A 647 -18.53 -30.90 27.93
C ASP A 647 -17.42 -31.91 28.15
N GLU A 648 -17.40 -32.55 29.33
CA GLU A 648 -16.41 -33.58 29.69
C GLU A 648 -16.31 -34.72 28.67
N ASN A 649 -17.29 -34.86 27.75
CA ASN A 649 -17.35 -35.94 26.76
C ASN A 649 -16.93 -35.54 25.34
N THR A 650 -16.69 -34.25 25.07
CA THR A 650 -16.30 -33.79 23.73
C THR A 650 -15.03 -32.96 23.83
N PRO A 651 -13.84 -33.54 23.53
CA PRO A 651 -12.60 -32.77 23.54
C PRO A 651 -12.75 -31.57 22.61
N ALA A 652 -12.39 -30.40 23.13
CA ALA A 652 -12.39 -29.16 22.37
C ALA A 652 -11.55 -29.33 21.09
N PRO A 653 -12.01 -28.82 19.94
CA PRO A 653 -11.18 -28.80 18.74
C PRO A 653 -9.97 -27.90 19.00
N THR A 654 -8.80 -28.50 19.17
CA THR A 654 -7.53 -27.79 19.21
C THR A 654 -6.97 -27.68 17.79
N GLN A 655 -6.61 -26.47 17.37
CA GLN A 655 -5.91 -26.24 16.12
C GLN A 655 -4.51 -25.69 16.38
N THR A 656 -3.49 -26.36 15.84
CA THR A 656 -2.12 -25.84 15.89
C THR A 656 -1.83 -25.05 14.63
N LEU A 657 -1.34 -23.82 14.79
CA LEU A 657 -0.98 -22.92 13.71
C LEU A 657 0.45 -22.40 13.91
N VAL A 658 1.09 -21.96 12.83
CA VAL A 658 2.23 -21.06 12.91
C VAL A 658 1.74 -19.69 12.45
N VAL A 659 1.96 -18.66 13.28
CA VAL A 659 1.45 -17.31 13.06
C VAL A 659 2.57 -16.29 13.25
N SER A 660 2.43 -15.09 12.69
CA SER A 660 3.35 -14.00 13.03
C SER A 660 3.29 -13.72 14.52
N GLY A 661 4.43 -13.46 15.13
CA GLY A 661 4.45 -13.08 16.52
C GLY A 661 5.83 -13.03 17.13
N LEU A 662 5.90 -12.33 18.25
CA LEU A 662 7.13 -12.15 18.99
C LEU A 662 7.04 -12.89 20.32
N PRO A 663 8.05 -13.67 20.70
CA PRO A 663 8.05 -14.34 21.99
C PRO A 663 8.12 -13.30 23.12
N LEU A 664 7.60 -13.67 24.28
CA LEU A 664 7.71 -12.86 25.49
C LEU A 664 9.18 -12.50 25.76
N SER A 665 9.42 -11.20 25.91
CA SER A 665 10.72 -10.61 26.24
C SER A 665 10.47 -9.23 26.87
N ASP A 666 11.51 -8.64 27.46
CA ASP A 666 11.41 -7.29 28.05
C ASP A 666 11.18 -6.18 27.01
N ARG A 667 11.21 -6.51 25.71
CA ARG A 667 11.00 -5.61 24.58
C ARG A 667 9.71 -5.91 23.80
N ASN A 668 9.07 -7.05 24.09
CA ASN A 668 7.85 -7.49 23.41
C ASN A 668 6.68 -7.48 24.37
N GLY A 669 5.63 -6.74 24.03
CA GLY A 669 4.52 -6.50 24.93
C GLY A 669 3.58 -5.44 24.39
N TYR A 670 2.81 -4.83 25.28
CA TYR A 670 1.90 -3.75 24.95
C TYR A 670 2.04 -2.58 25.93
N LEU A 671 1.60 -1.40 25.49
CA LEU A 671 1.52 -0.20 26.32
C LEU A 671 0.07 -0.05 26.81
N ARG A 672 -0.14 -0.08 28.12
CA ARG A 672 -1.43 0.25 28.70
C ARG A 672 -1.43 1.66 29.25
N GLN A 673 -2.50 2.41 28.94
CA GLN A 673 -2.68 3.75 29.49
C GLN A 673 -3.14 3.65 30.94
N THR A 674 -2.44 4.35 31.84
CA THR A 674 -2.71 4.31 33.29
C THR A 674 -3.33 5.60 33.80
N ALA A 675 -2.94 6.76 33.26
CA ALA A 675 -3.54 8.06 33.56
C ALA A 675 -3.04 9.13 32.57
N GLY A 676 -3.94 9.86 31.89
CA GLY A 676 -3.53 10.92 30.95
C GLY A 676 -2.44 10.44 29.98
N GLU A 677 -1.31 11.14 29.94
CA GLU A 677 -0.13 10.79 29.11
C GLU A 677 0.76 9.67 29.71
N SER A 678 0.37 9.04 30.81
CA SER A 678 1.16 7.99 31.48
C SER A 678 0.83 6.59 30.95
N TRP A 679 1.87 5.90 30.49
CA TRP A 679 1.81 4.56 29.94
C TRP A 679 2.66 3.59 30.75
N GLU A 680 2.23 2.34 30.80
CA GLU A 680 2.99 1.24 31.39
C GLU A 680 3.22 0.18 30.31
N PHE A 681 4.48 -0.22 30.13
CA PHE A 681 4.83 -1.35 29.28
C PHE A 681 4.63 -2.66 30.03
N VAL A 682 3.91 -3.60 29.41
CA VAL A 682 3.61 -4.92 29.97
C VAL A 682 4.18 -5.99 29.03
N PRO A 683 5.24 -6.73 29.44
CA PRO A 683 5.80 -7.82 28.66
C PRO A 683 4.77 -8.93 28.38
N ALA A 684 4.73 -9.41 27.14
CA ALA A 684 3.85 -10.48 26.71
C ALA A 684 4.36 -11.16 25.43
N HIS A 685 3.90 -12.38 25.17
CA HIS A 685 3.95 -12.90 23.81
C HIS A 685 3.01 -12.07 22.93
N VAL A 686 3.52 -11.58 21.80
CA VAL A 686 2.72 -10.87 20.80
C VAL A 686 2.26 -11.90 19.78
N VAL A 687 1.01 -12.36 19.87
CA VAL A 687 0.44 -13.36 18.96
C VAL A 687 -0.44 -12.65 17.95
N ARG A 688 -0.04 -12.63 16.67
CA ARG A 688 -0.82 -11.96 15.61
C ARG A 688 -1.64 -13.00 14.85
N LEU A 689 -2.91 -13.10 15.23
CA LEU A 689 -3.93 -13.85 14.51
C LEU A 689 -4.48 -12.97 13.39
N ASN A 690 -3.65 -12.79 12.38
CA ASN A 690 -4.09 -12.24 11.12
C ASN A 690 -4.74 -13.37 10.32
N GLY A 691 -5.79 -13.05 9.62
CA GLY A 691 -6.54 -13.89 8.69
C GLY A 691 -7.11 -12.98 7.62
N LYS A 692 -8.00 -13.50 6.79
CA LYS A 692 -8.71 -12.67 5.83
C LYS A 692 -9.79 -11.85 6.56
N GLU A 693 -10.56 -12.47 7.43
CA GLU A 693 -11.57 -11.78 8.21
C GLU A 693 -11.05 -11.23 9.53
N THR A 694 -10.00 -11.84 10.05
CA THR A 694 -9.45 -11.63 11.39
C THR A 694 -8.21 -10.74 11.29
N ALA A 695 -8.14 -9.66 12.06
CA ALA A 695 -6.91 -8.88 12.20
C ALA A 695 -6.70 -8.58 13.69
N MET A 696 -6.30 -9.61 14.44
CA MET A 696 -6.24 -9.57 15.89
C MET A 696 -4.82 -9.82 16.39
N THR A 697 -4.33 -8.96 17.26
CA THR A 697 -3.13 -9.19 18.05
C THR A 697 -3.52 -9.46 19.50
N ALA A 698 -3.13 -10.62 20.00
CA ALA A 698 -3.32 -11.02 21.39
C ALA A 698 -1.99 -10.97 22.14
N TYR A 699 -2.00 -10.33 23.30
CA TYR A 699 -0.86 -10.22 24.19
C TYR A 699 -0.99 -11.27 25.29
N VAL A 700 -0.30 -12.39 25.16
CA VAL A 700 -0.38 -13.51 26.11
C VAL A 700 0.72 -13.36 27.17
N GLY A 701 0.31 -13.08 28.40
CA GLY A 701 1.22 -12.87 29.53
C GLY A 701 1.87 -14.17 30.03
N GLU A 702 2.77 -14.06 31.01
CA GLU A 702 3.47 -15.21 31.61
C GLU A 702 2.53 -16.26 32.22
N SER A 703 1.34 -15.85 32.67
CA SER A 703 0.32 -16.77 33.20
C SER A 703 -0.39 -17.59 32.11
N GLY A 704 -0.08 -17.36 30.83
CA GLY A 704 -0.78 -17.96 29.70
C GLY A 704 -2.17 -17.36 29.44
N LEU A 705 -2.49 -16.24 30.09
CA LEU A 705 -3.75 -15.51 29.87
C LEU A 705 -3.54 -14.38 28.87
N ILE A 706 -4.59 -14.05 28.13
CA ILE A 706 -4.63 -12.89 27.25
C ILE A 706 -4.78 -11.63 28.11
N GLU A 707 -3.73 -10.82 28.20
CA GLU A 707 -3.65 -9.59 29.02
C GLU A 707 -4.12 -8.35 28.26
N ALA A 708 -3.99 -8.36 26.94
CA ALA A 708 -4.55 -7.35 26.05
C ALA A 708 -4.93 -7.93 24.68
N LEU A 709 -5.85 -7.26 24.02
CA LEU A 709 -6.27 -7.53 22.65
C LEU A 709 -6.27 -6.22 21.87
N PHE A 710 -5.71 -6.28 20.68
CA PHE A 710 -5.82 -5.25 19.66
C PHE A 710 -6.50 -5.85 18.43
N VAL A 711 -7.55 -5.21 17.93
CA VAL A 711 -8.29 -5.66 16.75
C VAL A 711 -8.36 -4.52 15.75
N SER A 712 -7.76 -4.73 14.58
CA SER A 712 -7.89 -3.83 13.44
C SER A 712 -9.14 -4.14 12.63
N LEU A 713 -9.78 -3.12 12.06
CA LEU A 713 -10.99 -3.24 11.23
C LEU A 713 -12.09 -4.07 11.93
N PHE A 714 -12.35 -3.72 13.19
CA PHE A 714 -13.27 -4.46 14.03
C PHE A 714 -14.70 -4.43 13.46
N LYS A 715 -15.36 -5.59 13.51
CA LYS A 715 -16.70 -5.76 12.92
C LYS A 715 -17.77 -5.63 14.00
N GLY A 716 -18.70 -4.71 13.78
CA GLY A 716 -19.82 -4.43 14.68
C GLY A 716 -19.50 -3.38 15.74
N PRO A 717 -20.45 -3.10 16.64
CA PRO A 717 -20.32 -2.04 17.63
C PRO A 717 -19.33 -2.40 18.74
N PHE A 718 -18.41 -1.48 19.03
CA PHE A 718 -17.51 -1.50 20.17
C PHE A 718 -17.93 -0.44 21.20
N SER A 719 -18.23 -0.89 22.41
CA SER A 719 -18.64 0.01 23.50
C SER A 719 -17.41 0.53 24.24
N LEU A 720 -17.08 1.81 24.01
CA LEU A 720 -16.07 2.53 24.78
C LEU A 720 -16.57 2.85 26.20
N CYS A 721 -17.84 3.26 26.29
CA CYS A 721 -18.56 3.52 27.53
C CYS A 721 -19.99 2.93 27.42
N PRO A 722 -20.70 2.67 28.53
CA PRO A 722 -22.13 2.41 28.49
C PRO A 722 -22.87 3.54 27.75
N GLY A 723 -23.57 3.19 26.67
CA GLY A 723 -24.29 4.14 25.81
C GLY A 723 -23.45 4.82 24.73
N LEU A 724 -22.14 4.58 24.67
CA LEU A 724 -21.25 5.01 23.59
C LEU A 724 -20.69 3.79 22.87
N ALA A 725 -21.40 3.37 21.83
CA ALA A 725 -20.98 2.31 20.94
C ALA A 725 -20.56 2.93 19.60
N LEU A 726 -19.38 2.54 19.12
CA LEU A 726 -18.81 2.99 17.85
C LEU A 726 -18.57 1.78 16.95
N GLN A 727 -18.73 1.94 15.65
CA GLN A 727 -18.35 0.98 14.62
C GLN A 727 -17.11 1.48 13.89
N ALA A 728 -16.37 0.59 13.24
CA ALA A 728 -15.26 1.02 12.40
C ALA A 728 -15.77 1.90 11.25
N GLY A 729 -15.10 3.02 11.00
CA GLY A 729 -15.53 4.09 10.09
C GLY A 729 -16.37 5.20 10.74
N ASP A 730 -16.86 5.01 11.97
CA ASP A 730 -17.62 6.06 12.66
C ASP A 730 -16.74 7.29 12.94
N ASP A 731 -17.33 8.48 12.80
CA ASP A 731 -16.72 9.73 13.25
C ASP A 731 -16.70 9.75 14.79
N VAL A 732 -15.51 9.52 15.35
CA VAL A 732 -15.35 9.36 16.80
C VAL A 732 -15.68 10.65 17.53
N ARG A 733 -15.37 11.81 16.94
CA ARG A 733 -15.64 13.11 17.55
C ARG A 733 -17.14 13.39 17.59
N ALA A 734 -17.83 13.21 16.46
CA ALA A 734 -19.26 13.41 16.38
C ALA A 734 -20.02 12.46 17.33
N ALA A 735 -19.59 11.20 17.42
CA ALA A 735 -20.17 10.22 18.33
C ALA A 735 -19.96 10.61 19.81
N LEU A 736 -18.78 11.10 20.17
CA LEU A 736 -18.49 11.59 21.52
C LEU A 736 -19.27 12.85 21.87
N ASP A 737 -19.40 13.79 20.94
CA ASP A 737 -20.19 15.01 21.14
C ASP A 737 -21.67 14.67 21.33
N ALA A 738 -22.23 13.78 20.49
CA ALA A 738 -23.59 13.30 20.63
C ALA A 738 -23.80 12.56 21.96
N TYR A 739 -22.84 11.73 22.38
CA TYR A 739 -22.88 11.07 23.67
C TYR A 739 -22.81 12.05 24.84
N GLY A 740 -21.94 13.06 24.77
CA GLY A 740 -21.83 14.11 25.78
C GLY A 740 -23.13 14.91 25.93
N GLN A 741 -23.79 15.22 24.82
CA GLN A 741 -25.11 15.89 24.81
C GLN A 741 -26.21 15.00 25.40
N ALA A 742 -26.23 13.70 25.09
CA ALA A 742 -27.27 12.78 25.51
C ALA A 742 -27.11 12.29 26.96
N ALA A 743 -25.89 11.92 27.36
CA ALA A 743 -25.58 11.32 28.67
C ALA A 743 -25.22 12.35 29.75
N GLY A 744 -24.84 13.57 29.34
CA GLY A 744 -24.43 14.67 30.22
C GLY A 744 -22.98 14.53 30.73
N GLU A 745 -22.41 15.64 31.21
CA GLU A 745 -21.01 15.71 31.66
C GLU A 745 -20.64 14.66 32.72
N SER A 746 -21.60 14.31 33.60
CA SER A 746 -21.34 13.33 34.66
C SER A 746 -21.06 11.93 34.10
N ALA A 747 -21.74 11.52 33.03
CA ALA A 747 -21.53 10.21 32.42
C ALA A 747 -20.18 10.15 31.69
N VAL A 748 -19.81 11.23 30.99
CA VAL A 748 -18.51 11.37 30.34
C VAL A 748 -17.37 11.30 31.36
N ARG A 749 -17.48 12.04 32.48
CA ARG A 749 -16.49 11.99 33.57
C ARG A 749 -16.41 10.62 34.22
N ASP A 750 -17.55 9.95 34.41
CA ASP A 750 -17.58 8.58 34.95
C ASP A 750 -16.88 7.59 34.02
N CYS A 751 -16.95 7.78 32.70
CA CYS A 751 -16.23 6.95 31.75
C CYS A 751 -14.70 7.18 31.73
N GLN A 752 -14.21 8.28 32.32
CA GLN A 752 -12.79 8.65 32.32
C GLN A 752 -12.18 8.63 30.91
N VAL A 753 -12.82 9.37 29.99
CA VAL A 753 -12.38 9.47 28.59
C VAL A 753 -11.09 10.29 28.50
N VAL A 754 -10.09 9.76 27.81
CA VAL A 754 -8.83 10.43 27.48
C VAL A 754 -8.71 10.53 25.96
N PHE A 755 -8.24 11.67 25.49
CA PHE A 755 -8.00 11.96 24.07
C PHE A 755 -6.49 12.05 23.86
N ASP A 756 -5.97 11.19 23.02
CA ASP A 756 -4.57 11.18 22.63
C ASP A 756 -4.47 11.80 21.22
N TYR A 757 -3.79 12.93 21.15
CA TYR A 757 -3.51 13.62 19.89
C TYR A 757 -2.06 13.36 19.48
N SER A 758 -1.80 13.46 18.18
CA SER A 758 -0.44 13.44 17.65
C SER A 758 0.44 14.51 18.29
N GLU A 759 1.77 14.39 18.17
CA GLU A 759 2.72 15.31 18.83
C GLU A 759 2.48 16.79 18.51
N ASN A 760 1.92 17.10 17.33
CA ASN A 760 1.60 18.46 16.92
C ASN A 760 0.22 18.96 17.38
N GLY A 761 -0.55 18.10 18.07
CA GLY A 761 -1.86 18.38 18.65
C GLY A 761 -3.04 18.44 17.68
N ASN A 762 -2.82 18.17 16.39
CA ASN A 762 -3.83 18.45 15.36
C ASN A 762 -4.61 17.22 14.89
N ILE A 763 -4.09 16.02 15.12
CA ILE A 763 -4.71 14.76 14.69
C ILE A 763 -5.12 14.01 15.94
N LEU A 764 -6.39 13.61 16.03
CA LEU A 764 -6.84 12.69 17.05
C LEU A 764 -6.37 11.30 16.63
N ASP A 765 -5.46 10.71 17.41
CA ASP A 765 -4.88 9.40 17.09
C ASP A 765 -5.62 8.30 17.84
N ARG A 766 -6.07 8.59 19.06
CA ARG A 766 -6.72 7.60 19.92
C ARG A 766 -7.66 8.23 20.95
N VAL A 767 -8.73 7.51 21.29
CA VAL A 767 -9.60 7.81 22.42
C VAL A 767 -9.69 6.59 23.33
N ALA A 768 -9.48 6.78 24.62
CA ALA A 768 -9.50 5.71 25.61
C ALA A 768 -10.50 5.97 26.73
N SER A 769 -11.05 4.89 27.31
CA SER A 769 -11.69 4.89 28.62
C SER A 769 -10.77 4.18 29.60
N LEU A 770 -10.25 4.92 30.59
CA LEU A 770 -9.41 4.33 31.64
C LEU A 770 -10.21 3.43 32.59
N LYS A 771 -11.49 3.77 32.83
CA LYS A 771 -12.38 2.98 33.68
C LYS A 771 -12.68 1.61 33.08
N TYR A 772 -12.99 1.58 31.79
CA TYR A 772 -13.35 0.34 31.09
C TYR A 772 -12.15 -0.34 30.41
N ARG A 773 -10.97 0.28 30.46
CA ARG A 773 -9.69 -0.21 29.92
C ARG A 773 -9.80 -0.59 28.45
N ARG A 774 -10.31 0.36 27.68
CA ARG A 774 -10.63 0.23 26.26
C ARG A 774 -10.15 1.45 25.53
N ALA A 775 -9.74 1.27 24.28
CA ALA A 775 -9.43 2.38 23.41
C ALA A 775 -9.90 2.12 21.99
N ILE A 776 -10.05 3.21 21.25
CA ILE A 776 -10.31 3.25 19.82
C ILE A 776 -9.18 4.06 19.23
N THR A 777 -8.48 3.50 18.25
CA THR A 777 -7.54 4.24 17.43
C THR A 777 -8.32 4.84 16.26
N THR A 778 -7.89 6.03 15.83
CA THR A 778 -8.50 6.76 14.74
C THR A 778 -7.52 7.04 13.61
N THR A 779 -8.05 7.13 12.39
CA THR A 779 -7.35 7.63 11.21
C THR A 779 -8.24 8.68 10.59
N ASP A 780 -7.73 9.90 10.41
CA ASP A 780 -8.55 11.08 10.05
C ASP A 780 -9.83 11.23 10.91
N GLY A 781 -9.73 10.93 12.21
CA GLY A 781 -10.84 10.99 13.17
C GLY A 781 -11.88 9.85 13.07
N ARG A 782 -11.68 8.88 12.18
CA ARG A 782 -12.55 7.70 12.01
C ARG A 782 -12.06 6.53 12.83
N ALA A 783 -12.95 5.80 13.50
CA ALA A 783 -12.58 4.60 14.24
C ALA A 783 -12.02 3.52 13.31
N THR A 784 -10.80 3.05 13.52
CA THR A 784 -10.16 2.02 12.65
C THR A 784 -9.79 0.75 13.39
N SER A 785 -9.39 0.87 14.66
CA SER A 785 -9.05 -0.28 15.50
C SER A 785 -9.49 -0.07 16.93
N VAL A 786 -9.56 -1.17 17.67
CA VAL A 786 -9.92 -1.19 19.09
C VAL A 786 -8.85 -1.90 19.88
N GLU A 787 -8.64 -1.44 21.11
CA GLU A 787 -7.75 -2.05 22.08
C GLU A 787 -8.50 -2.28 23.39
N MET A 788 -8.20 -3.36 24.09
CA MET A 788 -8.65 -3.61 25.45
C MET A 788 -7.56 -4.29 26.28
N TRP A 789 -7.48 -3.96 27.57
CA TRP A 789 -6.41 -4.46 28.44
C TRP A 789 -6.85 -4.71 29.89
N ARG A 790 -6.04 -5.49 30.62
CA ARG A 790 -6.21 -5.82 32.04
C ARG A 790 -5.47 -4.90 33.00
#